data_AF-E8M1R3-F1
#
_entry.id   AF-E8M1R3-F1
#
_cell.length_a   1.000
_cell.length_b   1.000
_cell.length_c   1.000
_cell.angle_alpha   90.00
_cell.angle_beta   90.00
_cell.angle_gamma   90.00
#
_symmetry.space_group_name_H-M   'P 1'
#
loop_
_entity.id
_entity.type
_entity.pdbx_description
1 polymer ?
#
loop_
_entity_poly.entity_id
_entity_poly.type
_entity_poly.pdbx_seq_one_letter_code
_entity_poly.pdbx_strand_id
1 'polypeptide(L)'
;MKKLAWLLFAYSCSLPAMAAHQSQSDPVDRTKVAVVLAGGGAKGAAHIGVLKALEELRVPVDYITGTSMGAYVGGLYATGMSADEIETFIETVDWNNGYRDRVNRSDRRVRDKEYEDRYQLTTDLGLRWGEVRAAKGIVQGQGMLRILRETTGNLPPFNSFDELAVPYRSVATDILELEPVIIGDGYLVDAMMASMSVPGALPPYEVDGRMLVDGGVTNNMPVDVARDLGADVVVAVDISTDYKDEEDFTTFLTVADQLSNYLVRSTTSRQAETLTDQDVLLRPEVGEMETTEFDKMPEAFRKGYQVAMQNRDALKRYSLSAAEYQDYIDHKEEARKHLRYGDEIEIDDIVINNNTHYSKRLLENRLNLQTGTTYKTAQVEQSVQDLYALDRFELVTYRYDEIDGQDTLVVDVNEKSWGPNYVNFRFFLEDDFSTDSQYSIGVSTNFTDLNVHGAEIRTNVEMGTDKLIEAELYSPFLSSQKTFTTLGVTYSKEKRNAPFSGFEDTSLEATENFLPVSYTEWVAEAAVGYQQTLWREFKLGVRYTDGEGELSTLPQLGDVTFKRYGAFANYRIDTLDSFSLPTQGVYLDLNYLVTREESTNHNDLVDEEEVEDTTYEFNGQLKAAHSISRHTLVANVDVGIVTSKNSSVPIDPKEIGGFLNLSGIPRNSLIGQNKAFSSLVYRYRWFDNDFGLFTSPFYLGASVEYGGVWSDPDLDYDELPLYMAGSVFAGVDSPVGPIMFGYGRTERKYDSVYLIIGTTFK
;
A
#
# COMPACT_ATOMS: atom_id res chain seq x y z
N MET A 1 84.98 59.43 1.85
CA MET A 1 85.13 58.49 0.71
C MET A 1 83.71 58.07 0.32
N LYS A 2 83.17 58.51 -0.82
CA LYS A 2 83.06 57.72 -2.08
C LYS A 2 82.42 56.35 -1.79
N LYS A 3 81.33 55.89 -2.41
CA LYS A 3 80.71 56.20 -3.72
C LYS A 3 79.51 55.24 -3.92
N LEU A 4 78.58 55.63 -4.81
CA LEU A 4 77.72 54.77 -5.67
C LEU A 4 76.56 54.00 -4.97
N ALA A 5 75.39 53.75 -5.58
CA ALA A 5 74.89 54.06 -6.92
C ALA A 5 73.42 53.61 -7.10
N TRP A 6 72.62 54.51 -7.72
CA TRP A 6 71.70 54.27 -8.85
C TRP A 6 70.41 53.44 -8.68
N LEU A 7 69.31 53.67 -9.41
CA LEU A 7 68.66 54.83 -10.08
C LEU A 7 67.47 54.26 -10.89
N LEU A 8 66.32 54.95 -10.86
CA LEU A 8 65.31 55.21 -11.94
C LEU A 8 64.70 54.08 -12.81
N PHE A 9 63.35 54.06 -12.88
CA PHE A 9 62.51 54.53 -14.03
C PHE A 9 61.01 54.37 -13.65
N ALA A 10 60.11 55.37 -13.60
CA ALA A 10 59.57 56.35 -14.57
C ALA A 10 58.33 55.88 -15.39
N TYR A 11 57.20 56.59 -15.15
CA TYR A 11 56.23 57.18 -16.10
C TYR A 11 54.79 56.63 -16.32
N SER A 12 53.86 57.61 -16.39
CA SER A 12 52.50 57.67 -16.96
C SER A 12 51.34 57.17 -16.07
N CYS A 13 50.13 57.77 -16.01
CA CYS A 13 49.54 58.96 -16.65
C CYS A 13 48.31 59.37 -15.81
N SER A 14 48.05 60.67 -15.66
CA SER A 14 46.85 61.23 -15.03
C SER A 14 45.72 61.44 -16.04
N LEU A 15 44.54 60.89 -15.76
CA LEU A 15 43.25 61.24 -16.39
C LEU A 15 42.21 61.50 -15.28
N PRO A 16 41.35 62.52 -15.39
CA PRO A 16 40.34 62.82 -14.38
C PRO A 16 39.20 61.80 -14.49
N ALA A 17 38.83 61.20 -13.37
CA ALA A 17 37.63 60.37 -13.26
C ALA A 17 36.40 61.25 -13.52
N MET A 18 35.75 61.05 -14.67
CA MET A 18 34.38 61.49 -14.88
C MET A 18 33.50 60.74 -13.86
N ALA A 19 32.93 61.48 -12.92
CA ALA A 19 31.83 60.99 -12.11
C ALA A 19 30.65 60.68 -13.05
N ALA A 20 30.44 59.40 -13.34
CA ALA A 20 29.20 58.93 -13.91
C ALA A 20 28.11 59.19 -12.87
N HIS A 21 27.26 60.17 -13.15
CA HIS A 21 26.01 60.37 -12.44
C HIS A 21 25.15 59.12 -12.73
N GLN A 22 25.13 58.16 -11.81
CA GLN A 22 24.08 57.16 -11.79
C GLN A 22 22.79 57.92 -11.48
N SER A 23 22.01 58.20 -12.53
CA SER A 23 20.62 58.54 -12.37
C SER A 23 19.94 57.33 -11.75
N GLN A 24 19.78 57.34 -10.43
CA GLN A 24 18.73 56.58 -9.77
C GLN A 24 17.41 57.11 -10.36
N SER A 25 16.90 56.43 -11.37
CA SER A 25 15.48 56.51 -11.70
C SER A 25 14.73 55.92 -10.51
N ASP A 26 13.80 56.68 -9.95
CA ASP A 26 12.82 56.15 -9.00
C ASP A 26 12.23 54.85 -9.57
N PRO A 27 12.04 53.79 -8.77
CA PRO A 27 11.47 52.54 -9.27
C PRO A 27 10.05 52.85 -9.74
N VAL A 28 9.83 52.73 -11.05
CA VAL A 28 8.48 52.70 -11.60
C VAL A 28 7.84 51.44 -11.03
N ASP A 29 6.82 51.61 -10.19
CA ASP A 29 6.10 50.50 -9.56
C ASP A 29 5.50 49.63 -10.67
N ARG A 30 6.10 48.45 -10.89
CA ARG A 30 5.69 47.53 -11.94
C ARG A 30 4.36 46.90 -11.55
N THR A 31 3.46 46.72 -12.51
CA THR A 31 2.20 46.00 -12.29
C THR A 31 2.49 44.62 -11.70
N LYS A 32 1.93 44.33 -10.53
CA LYS A 32 2.14 43.07 -9.83
C LYS A 32 1.16 42.01 -10.31
N VAL A 33 1.69 40.89 -10.78
CA VAL A 33 0.93 39.79 -11.38
C VAL A 33 0.83 38.64 -10.37
N ALA A 34 -0.39 38.26 -10.01
CA ALA A 34 -0.64 37.03 -9.27
C ALA A 34 -1.08 35.90 -10.19
N VAL A 35 -0.62 34.69 -9.90
CA VAL A 35 -1.13 33.46 -10.51
C VAL A 35 -1.99 32.72 -9.49
N VAL A 36 -3.24 32.42 -9.86
CA VAL A 36 -4.23 31.74 -9.01
C VAL A 36 -4.53 30.37 -9.60
N LEU A 37 -4.22 29.31 -8.86
CA LEU A 37 -4.29 27.93 -9.34
C LEU A 37 -5.41 27.15 -8.66
N ALA A 38 -6.42 26.75 -9.42
CA ALA A 38 -7.57 26.04 -8.85
C ALA A 38 -7.29 24.58 -8.47
N GLY A 39 -8.12 24.00 -7.60
CA GLY A 39 -8.09 22.55 -7.31
C GLY A 39 -8.68 21.69 -8.43
N GLY A 40 -8.21 20.45 -8.55
CA GLY A 40 -8.70 19.51 -9.58
C GLY A 40 -7.93 18.18 -9.74
N GLY A 41 -7.18 17.72 -8.73
CA GLY A 41 -6.43 16.46 -8.79
C GLY A 41 -5.44 16.39 -9.96
N ALA A 42 -5.39 15.28 -10.69
CA ALA A 42 -4.52 15.05 -11.85
C ALA A 42 -4.52 16.20 -12.89
N LYS A 43 -5.66 16.87 -13.07
CA LYS A 43 -5.80 18.02 -13.98
C LYS A 43 -4.90 19.21 -13.61
N GLY A 44 -4.42 19.29 -12.37
CA GLY A 44 -3.50 20.32 -11.91
C GLY A 44 -2.17 20.34 -12.67
N ALA A 45 -1.82 19.30 -13.43
CA ALA A 45 -0.71 19.34 -14.37
C ALA A 45 -0.84 20.48 -15.40
N ALA A 46 -2.07 20.89 -15.74
CA ALA A 46 -2.33 22.04 -16.61
C ALA A 46 -1.76 23.36 -16.06
N HIS A 47 -1.69 23.52 -14.73
CA HIS A 47 -1.11 24.70 -14.09
C HIS A 47 0.36 24.87 -14.46
N ILE A 48 1.10 23.78 -14.55
CA ILE A 48 2.53 23.80 -14.90
C ILE A 48 2.70 24.20 -16.38
N GLY A 49 1.81 23.72 -17.25
CA GLY A 49 1.78 24.17 -18.64
C GLY A 49 1.52 25.68 -18.77
N VAL A 50 0.64 26.24 -17.93
CA VAL A 50 0.41 27.69 -17.85
C VAL A 50 1.67 28.41 -17.34
N LEU A 51 2.28 27.96 -16.25
CA LEU A 51 3.50 28.55 -15.71
C LEU A 51 4.63 28.54 -16.73
N LYS A 52 4.82 27.44 -17.46
CA LYS A 52 5.80 27.34 -18.56
C LYS A 52 5.56 28.37 -19.64
N ALA A 53 4.31 28.55 -20.06
CA ALA A 53 3.97 29.59 -21.03
C ALA A 53 4.22 31.00 -20.49
N LEU A 54 3.94 31.28 -19.21
CA LEU A 54 4.26 32.57 -18.59
C LEU A 54 5.78 32.84 -18.57
N GLU A 55 6.58 31.82 -18.25
CA GLU A 55 8.04 31.90 -18.28
C GLU A 55 8.57 32.20 -19.69
N GLU A 56 8.09 31.49 -20.71
CA GLU A 56 8.44 31.73 -22.12
C GLU A 56 8.01 33.13 -22.62
N LEU A 57 6.87 33.62 -22.11
CA LEU A 57 6.36 34.96 -22.40
C LEU A 57 7.02 36.05 -21.56
N ARG A 58 7.91 35.72 -20.62
CA ARG A 58 8.59 36.65 -19.70
C ARG A 58 7.63 37.46 -18.83
N VAL A 59 6.51 36.85 -18.45
CA VAL A 59 5.56 37.42 -17.50
C VAL A 59 6.03 37.05 -16.09
N PRO A 60 6.37 38.02 -15.23
CA PRO A 60 6.80 37.72 -13.86
C PRO A 60 5.60 37.22 -13.04
N VAL A 61 5.86 36.39 -12.04
CA VAL A 61 4.86 35.92 -11.07
C VAL A 61 5.26 36.46 -9.70
N ASP A 62 4.46 37.38 -9.17
CA ASP A 62 4.77 38.14 -7.95
C ASP A 62 4.10 37.56 -6.72
N TYR A 63 2.96 36.93 -6.93
CA TYR A 63 2.21 36.24 -5.91
C TYR A 63 1.66 34.96 -6.53
N ILE A 64 1.61 33.91 -5.74
CA ILE A 64 0.97 32.67 -6.16
C ILE A 64 0.05 32.15 -5.07
N THR A 65 -1.17 31.79 -5.47
CA THR A 65 -2.17 31.25 -4.56
C THR A 65 -2.74 29.98 -5.15
N GLY A 66 -3.06 29.01 -4.31
CA GLY A 66 -3.51 27.72 -4.79
C GLY A 66 -4.38 26.95 -3.84
N THR A 67 -5.16 26.05 -4.41
CA THR A 67 -6.02 25.11 -3.68
C THR A 67 -5.78 23.69 -4.22
N SER A 68 -5.70 22.69 -3.35
CA SER A 68 -5.50 21.28 -3.71
C SER A 68 -4.25 21.11 -4.59
N MET A 69 -4.37 20.48 -5.76
CA MET A 69 -3.25 20.38 -6.70
C MET A 69 -2.68 21.74 -7.14
N GLY A 70 -3.48 22.81 -7.12
CA GLY A 70 -3.00 24.18 -7.33
C GLY A 70 -2.11 24.68 -6.19
N ALA A 71 -2.42 24.31 -4.94
CA ALA A 71 -1.56 24.59 -3.79
C ALA A 71 -0.22 23.85 -3.91
N TYR A 72 -0.25 22.59 -4.35
CA TYR A 72 0.97 21.82 -4.61
C TYR A 72 1.88 22.45 -5.67
N VAL A 73 1.34 22.69 -6.88
CA VAL A 73 2.09 23.29 -7.98
C VAL A 73 2.57 24.70 -7.61
N GLY A 74 1.71 25.48 -6.96
CA GLY A 74 2.03 26.82 -6.50
C GLY A 74 3.13 26.84 -5.44
N GLY A 75 3.08 25.91 -4.48
CA GLY A 75 4.10 25.75 -3.44
C GLY A 75 5.46 25.39 -4.01
N LEU A 76 5.53 24.43 -4.95
CA LEU A 76 6.78 24.10 -5.63
C LEU A 76 7.34 25.30 -6.41
N TYR A 77 6.50 26.00 -7.17
CA TYR A 77 6.92 27.19 -7.92
C TYR A 77 7.44 28.30 -7.00
N ALA A 78 6.78 28.48 -5.85
CA ALA A 78 7.15 29.46 -4.83
C ALA A 78 8.54 29.21 -4.23
N THR A 79 9.00 27.95 -4.15
CA THR A 79 10.38 27.64 -3.71
C THR A 79 11.47 28.14 -4.68
N GLY A 80 11.08 28.61 -5.86
CA GLY A 80 12.02 29.05 -6.89
C GLY A 80 12.25 28.02 -8.00
N MET A 81 11.50 26.92 -8.02
CA MET A 81 11.53 25.96 -9.13
C MET A 81 10.97 26.57 -10.42
N SER A 82 11.57 26.20 -11.54
CA SER A 82 11.05 26.48 -12.90
C SER A 82 9.92 25.51 -13.26
N ALA A 83 9.12 25.87 -14.27
CA ALA A 83 8.05 24.98 -14.72
C ALA A 83 8.59 23.64 -15.26
N ASP A 84 9.77 23.63 -15.87
CA ASP A 84 10.44 22.41 -16.38
C ASP A 84 10.87 21.46 -15.24
N GLU A 85 11.35 22.00 -14.12
CA GLU A 85 11.68 21.19 -12.93
C GLU A 85 10.41 20.55 -12.35
N ILE A 86 9.31 21.30 -12.28
CA ILE A 86 8.04 20.79 -11.75
C ILE A 86 7.43 19.75 -12.70
N GLU A 87 7.53 19.95 -14.02
CA GLU A 87 7.13 18.98 -15.05
C GLU A 87 7.84 17.63 -14.86
N THR A 88 9.13 17.65 -14.50
CA THR A 88 9.91 16.42 -14.26
C THR A 88 9.33 15.57 -13.13
N PHE A 89 8.80 16.17 -12.06
CA PHE A 89 8.18 15.42 -10.96
C PHE A 89 6.89 14.73 -11.38
N ILE A 90 6.12 15.30 -12.30
CA ILE A 90 4.92 14.65 -12.83
C ILE A 90 5.27 13.37 -13.58
N GLU A 91 6.35 13.37 -14.35
CA GLU A 91 6.74 12.21 -15.16
C GLU A 91 7.40 11.09 -14.33
N THR A 92 8.01 11.44 -13.20
CA THR A 92 8.89 10.53 -12.44
C THR A 92 8.28 10.02 -11.14
N VAL A 93 7.34 10.75 -10.53
CA VAL A 93 6.67 10.35 -9.30
C VAL A 93 5.49 9.44 -9.61
N ASP A 94 5.37 8.32 -8.89
CA ASP A 94 4.20 7.46 -8.96
C ASP A 94 3.04 8.02 -8.12
N TRP A 95 2.32 8.97 -8.70
CA TRP A 95 1.17 9.64 -8.08
C TRP A 95 0.05 8.67 -7.67
N ASN A 96 -0.06 7.50 -8.31
CA ASN A 96 -1.03 6.48 -7.92
C ASN A 96 -0.75 5.91 -6.53
N ASN A 97 0.49 5.98 -6.04
CA ASN A 97 0.85 5.56 -4.69
C ASN A 97 0.58 6.65 -3.64
N GLY A 98 0.27 7.89 -4.04
CA GLY A 98 -0.08 8.96 -3.10
C GLY A 98 -1.37 8.68 -2.33
N TYR A 99 -2.31 7.97 -2.96
CA TYR A 99 -3.59 7.57 -2.39
C TYR A 99 -3.63 6.08 -1.99
N ARG A 100 -2.46 5.44 -1.87
CA ARG A 100 -2.33 4.06 -1.41
C ARG A 100 -1.48 4.00 -0.15
N ASP A 101 -2.14 3.87 0.99
CA ASP A 101 -1.47 3.87 2.30
C ASP A 101 -1.39 2.51 2.97
N ARG A 102 -1.89 1.47 2.32
CA ARG A 102 -1.70 0.12 2.85
C ARG A 102 -0.27 -0.31 2.56
N VAL A 103 0.46 -0.66 3.62
CA VAL A 103 1.77 -1.32 3.53
C VAL A 103 1.64 -2.50 2.60
N ASN A 104 2.43 -2.53 1.52
CA ASN A 104 2.43 -3.63 0.55
C ASN A 104 2.59 -4.97 1.28
N ARG A 105 1.84 -5.99 0.84
CA ARG A 105 1.94 -7.34 1.41
C ARG A 105 3.39 -7.78 1.50
N SER A 106 4.21 -7.60 0.47
CA SER A 106 5.63 -8.00 0.42
C SER A 106 6.47 -7.46 1.59
N ASP A 107 6.13 -6.28 2.11
CA ASP A 107 6.88 -5.55 3.13
C ASP A 107 6.40 -5.87 4.55
N ARG A 108 5.35 -6.68 4.69
CA ARG A 108 4.78 -7.09 6.00
C ARG A 108 5.53 -8.26 6.63
N ARG A 109 5.31 -8.43 7.94
CA ARG A 109 5.82 -9.58 8.71
C ARG A 109 5.18 -10.88 8.20
N VAL A 110 5.94 -11.97 8.19
CA VAL A 110 5.47 -13.31 7.78
C VAL A 110 4.13 -13.68 8.42
N ARG A 111 4.02 -13.60 9.76
CA ARG A 111 2.76 -13.86 10.46
C ARG A 111 1.59 -12.98 10.00
N ASP A 112 1.83 -11.69 9.73
CA ASP A 112 0.75 -10.78 9.38
C ASP A 112 0.22 -11.10 7.97
N LYS A 113 1.12 -11.54 7.06
CA LYS A 113 0.76 -12.03 5.71
C LYS A 113 -0.12 -13.28 5.78
N GLU A 114 0.24 -14.25 6.60
CA GLU A 114 -0.54 -15.49 6.78
C GLU A 114 -1.98 -15.21 7.17
N TYR A 115 -2.17 -14.32 8.14
CA TYR A 115 -3.50 -13.94 8.59
C TYR A 115 -4.25 -13.07 7.57
N GLU A 116 -3.58 -12.15 6.88
CA GLU A 116 -4.19 -11.34 5.83
C GLU A 116 -4.66 -12.19 4.65
N ASP A 117 -3.87 -13.20 4.24
CA ASP A 117 -4.23 -14.11 3.16
C ASP A 117 -5.42 -15.00 3.54
N ARG A 118 -5.50 -15.44 4.81
CA ARG A 118 -6.62 -16.23 5.32
C ARG A 118 -7.88 -15.37 5.53
N TYR A 119 -7.76 -14.14 6.02
CA TYR A 119 -8.85 -13.21 6.33
C TYR A 119 -8.83 -11.97 5.44
N GLN A 120 -9.22 -12.15 4.17
CA GLN A 120 -9.07 -11.13 3.12
C GLN A 120 -9.95 -9.89 3.32
N LEU A 121 -11.05 -10.01 4.07
CA LEU A 121 -11.93 -8.89 4.38
C LEU A 121 -11.31 -8.10 5.53
N THR A 122 -10.26 -7.36 5.17
CA THR A 122 -9.57 -6.46 6.07
C THR A 122 -10.45 -5.26 6.35
N THR A 123 -10.93 -5.16 7.58
CA THR A 123 -11.74 -4.03 7.99
C THR A 123 -10.90 -3.08 8.80
N ASP A 124 -11.01 -1.78 8.51
CA ASP A 124 -10.46 -0.74 9.37
C ASP A 124 -11.36 -0.50 10.60
N LEU A 125 -11.87 -1.61 11.16
CA LEU A 125 -12.61 -1.68 12.41
C LEU A 125 -11.66 -2.10 13.51
N GLY A 126 -11.78 -1.44 14.65
CA GLY A 126 -11.09 -1.88 15.85
C GLY A 126 -11.97 -1.93 17.08
N LEU A 127 -11.48 -2.69 18.06
CA LEU A 127 -12.18 -3.04 19.28
C LEU A 127 -11.51 -2.38 20.48
N ARG A 128 -12.31 -1.66 21.26
CA ARG A 128 -12.00 -1.27 22.63
C ARG A 128 -13.04 -1.89 23.55
N TRP A 129 -12.75 -1.98 24.85
CA TRP A 129 -13.68 -2.56 25.82
C TRP A 129 -15.07 -1.90 25.74
N GLY A 130 -16.03 -2.60 25.12
CA GLY A 130 -17.42 -2.15 24.94
C GLY A 130 -17.68 -1.19 23.75
N GLU A 131 -16.70 -0.91 22.90
CA GLU A 131 -16.84 0.05 21.78
C GLU A 131 -16.21 -0.52 20.49
N VAL A 132 -16.89 -0.34 19.35
CA VAL A 132 -16.36 -0.60 18.01
C VAL A 132 -16.06 0.75 17.35
N ARG A 133 -14.85 0.92 16.82
CA ARG A 133 -14.44 2.13 16.11
C ARG A 133 -14.10 1.81 14.66
N ALA A 134 -14.26 2.79 13.78
CA ALA A 134 -13.91 2.70 12.37
C ALA A 134 -12.93 3.83 12.00
N ALA A 135 -12.14 3.63 10.96
CA ALA A 135 -11.34 4.70 10.37
C ALA A 135 -12.18 5.88 9.91
N LYS A 136 -11.59 7.08 9.97
CA LYS A 136 -12.21 8.35 9.54
C LYS A 136 -12.08 8.61 8.03
N GLY A 137 -11.27 7.83 7.32
CA GLY A 137 -11.02 7.93 5.88
C GLY A 137 -10.65 6.57 5.29
N ILE A 138 -10.66 6.47 3.95
CA ILE A 138 -10.30 5.24 3.21
C ILE A 138 -8.77 5.07 3.14
N VAL A 139 -8.06 6.20 3.07
CA VAL A 139 -6.60 6.34 3.03
C VAL A 139 -6.20 7.24 4.22
N GLN A 140 -4.93 7.29 4.60
CA GLN A 140 -4.41 7.90 5.83
C GLN A 140 -3.56 9.16 5.57
N GLY A 141 -3.17 9.44 4.33
CA GLY A 141 -2.26 10.49 3.88
C GLY A 141 -0.77 10.14 3.84
N GLN A 142 -0.33 8.93 4.19
CA GLN A 142 1.10 8.59 4.34
C GLN A 142 1.87 8.67 3.01
N GLY A 143 1.33 8.08 1.94
CA GLY A 143 1.93 8.09 0.61
C GLY A 143 1.96 9.49 0.01
N MET A 144 0.90 10.28 0.21
CA MET A 144 0.83 11.66 -0.26
C MET A 144 1.89 12.52 0.43
N LEU A 145 2.02 12.44 1.76
CA LEU A 145 3.04 13.18 2.51
C LEU A 145 4.45 12.86 2.03
N ARG A 146 4.75 11.60 1.71
CA ARG A 146 6.04 11.22 1.10
C ARG A 146 6.29 11.97 -0.20
N ILE A 147 5.32 11.98 -1.12
CA ILE A 147 5.43 12.71 -2.40
C ILE A 147 5.69 14.20 -2.16
N LEU A 148 4.95 14.82 -1.23
CA LEU A 148 5.10 16.22 -0.90
C LEU A 148 6.50 16.51 -0.32
N ARG A 149 7.02 15.68 0.58
CA ARG A 149 8.36 15.84 1.17
C ARG A 149 9.48 15.63 0.15
N GLU A 150 9.39 14.58 -0.67
CA GLU A 150 10.39 14.27 -1.71
C GLU A 150 10.49 15.38 -2.77
N THR A 151 9.35 15.96 -3.17
CA THR A 151 9.33 16.97 -4.24
C THR A 151 9.66 18.38 -3.74
N THR A 152 9.41 18.69 -2.46
CA THR A 152 9.73 20.00 -1.87
C THR A 152 11.12 20.07 -1.22
N GLY A 153 11.74 18.91 -0.98
CA GLY A 153 12.96 18.78 -0.20
C GLY A 153 12.77 18.99 1.30
N ASN A 154 11.53 18.80 1.79
CA ASN A 154 11.13 18.85 3.20
C ASN A 154 11.71 20.03 3.99
N LEU A 155 11.43 21.23 3.50
CA LEU A 155 11.91 22.49 4.08
C LEU A 155 11.47 22.65 5.56
N PRO A 156 12.33 23.23 6.43
CA PRO A 156 11.95 23.66 7.79
C PRO A 156 10.79 24.69 7.79
N PRO A 157 10.22 25.02 8.96
CA PRO A 157 9.08 25.92 9.01
C PRO A 157 9.48 27.36 8.68
N PHE A 158 8.56 28.09 8.06
CA PHE A 158 8.71 29.51 7.74
C PHE A 158 7.87 30.37 8.70
N ASN A 159 8.38 31.54 9.07
CA ASN A 159 7.54 32.53 9.78
C ASN A 159 6.52 33.18 8.84
N SER A 160 6.86 33.26 7.56
CA SER A 160 5.95 33.67 6.49
C SER A 160 6.40 33.07 5.15
N PHE A 161 5.46 32.58 4.37
CA PHE A 161 5.66 32.18 2.98
C PHE A 161 5.94 33.35 2.04
N ASP A 162 5.94 34.59 2.54
CA ASP A 162 6.47 35.75 1.81
C ASP A 162 8.01 35.72 1.71
N GLU A 163 8.67 34.87 2.50
CA GLU A 163 10.12 34.62 2.47
C GLU A 163 10.55 33.67 1.34
N LEU A 164 9.58 32.99 0.70
CA LEU A 164 9.82 32.14 -0.46
C LEU A 164 10.20 33.00 -1.68
N ALA A 165 10.76 32.35 -2.72
CA ALA A 165 11.18 33.05 -3.93
C ALA A 165 10.01 33.75 -4.65
N VAL A 166 8.79 33.24 -4.47
CA VAL A 166 7.54 33.94 -4.79
C VAL A 166 6.62 33.82 -3.58
N PRO A 167 6.10 34.94 -3.02
CA PRO A 167 5.11 34.90 -1.94
C PRO A 167 3.91 34.00 -2.25
N TYR A 168 3.60 33.10 -1.32
CA TYR A 168 2.64 32.01 -1.53
C TYR A 168 1.54 31.94 -0.47
N ARG A 169 0.32 31.60 -0.87
CA ARG A 169 -0.76 31.19 0.05
C ARG A 169 -1.46 29.92 -0.43
N SER A 170 -1.63 28.98 0.49
CA SER A 170 -2.47 27.78 0.32
C SER A 170 -3.85 28.03 0.91
N VAL A 171 -4.91 27.51 0.30
CA VAL A 171 -6.26 27.57 0.88
C VAL A 171 -6.77 26.18 1.20
N ALA A 172 -7.19 26.00 2.45
CA ALA A 172 -7.86 24.80 2.95
C ALA A 172 -9.24 25.17 3.53
N THR A 173 -10.03 24.17 3.90
CA THR A 173 -11.34 24.35 4.54
C THR A 173 -11.30 23.79 5.96
N ASP A 174 -11.70 24.56 6.97
CA ASP A 174 -11.96 24.02 8.30
C ASP A 174 -13.25 23.19 8.26
N ILE A 175 -13.17 21.88 8.48
CA ILE A 175 -14.35 21.00 8.34
C ILE A 175 -15.37 21.16 9.47
N LEU A 176 -14.97 21.76 10.60
CA LEU A 176 -15.85 21.96 11.75
C LEU A 176 -16.67 23.24 11.60
N GLU A 177 -16.02 24.33 11.19
CA GLU A 177 -16.67 25.64 11.01
C GLU A 177 -17.15 25.88 9.56
N LEU A 178 -16.67 25.09 8.60
CA LEU A 178 -16.92 25.23 7.16
C LEU A 178 -16.47 26.58 6.59
N GLU A 179 -15.34 27.09 7.09
CA GLU A 179 -14.76 28.37 6.69
C GLU A 179 -13.42 28.16 5.95
N PRO A 180 -13.07 29.06 5.00
CA PRO A 180 -11.76 29.02 4.34
C PRO A 180 -10.64 29.38 5.33
N VAL A 181 -9.57 28.60 5.30
CA VAL A 181 -8.33 28.85 6.06
C VAL A 181 -7.22 29.15 5.06
N ILE A 182 -6.67 30.36 5.15
CA ILE A 182 -5.56 30.82 4.32
C ILE A 182 -4.26 30.54 5.07
N ILE A 183 -3.45 29.62 4.56
CA ILE A 183 -2.19 29.20 5.17
C ILE A 183 -1.05 29.96 4.48
N GLY A 184 -0.29 30.71 5.27
CA GLY A 184 0.77 31.59 4.79
C GLY A 184 2.07 31.49 5.56
N ASP A 185 2.21 30.49 6.43
CA ASP A 185 3.34 30.29 7.33
C ASP A 185 3.37 28.82 7.80
N GLY A 186 4.40 28.45 8.57
CA GLY A 186 4.61 27.09 9.06
C GLY A 186 5.31 26.18 8.05
N TYR A 187 4.93 24.90 8.03
CA TYR A 187 5.53 23.92 7.12
C TYR A 187 4.85 23.94 5.76
N LEU A 188 5.63 24.09 4.69
CA LEU A 188 5.08 24.11 3.33
C LEU A 188 4.35 22.80 2.99
N VAL A 189 4.91 21.66 3.43
CA VAL A 189 4.32 20.32 3.27
C VAL A 189 2.94 20.23 3.93
N ASP A 190 2.80 20.71 5.15
CA ASP A 190 1.54 20.67 5.91
C ASP A 190 0.48 21.57 5.23
N ALA A 191 0.89 22.75 4.75
CA ALA A 191 0.02 23.66 4.02
C ALA A 191 -0.53 23.05 2.72
N MET A 192 0.29 22.28 2.00
CA MET A 192 -0.14 21.55 0.80
C MET A 192 -1.00 20.34 1.16
N MET A 193 -0.60 19.54 2.16
CA MET A 193 -1.34 18.36 2.59
C MET A 193 -2.75 18.71 3.07
N ALA A 194 -2.89 19.75 3.89
CA ALA A 194 -4.18 20.26 4.35
C ALA A 194 -5.08 20.64 3.17
N SER A 195 -4.54 21.38 2.20
CA SER A 195 -5.28 21.83 1.02
C SER A 195 -5.62 20.71 0.03
N MET A 196 -4.91 19.58 0.07
CA MET A 196 -5.12 18.41 -0.78
C MET A 196 -5.92 17.28 -0.11
N SER A 197 -6.34 17.45 1.15
CA SER A 197 -7.06 16.42 1.91
C SER A 197 -8.53 16.34 1.50
N VAL A 198 -8.79 15.75 0.32
CA VAL A 198 -10.15 15.64 -0.27
C VAL A 198 -11.06 14.77 0.61
N PRO A 199 -12.21 15.29 1.09
CA PRO A 199 -13.13 14.53 1.91
C PRO A 199 -13.58 13.21 1.27
N GLY A 200 -13.49 12.12 2.03
CA GLY A 200 -13.84 10.78 1.58
C GLY A 200 -12.69 9.99 0.94
N ALA A 201 -11.69 10.67 0.37
CA ALA A 201 -10.47 10.04 -0.12
C ALA A 201 -9.36 10.05 0.95
N LEU A 202 -9.06 11.23 1.49
CA LEU A 202 -8.06 11.45 2.55
C LEU A 202 -8.77 11.90 3.84
N PRO A 203 -8.18 11.62 5.02
CA PRO A 203 -8.74 12.07 6.28
C PRO A 203 -8.49 13.58 6.44
N PRO A 204 -9.29 14.29 7.25
CA PRO A 204 -8.97 15.67 7.61
C PRO A 204 -7.59 15.76 8.28
N TYR A 205 -6.79 16.74 7.88
CA TYR A 205 -5.42 16.96 8.33
C TYR A 205 -5.39 18.07 9.38
N GLU A 206 -4.76 17.82 10.53
CA GLU A 206 -4.72 18.79 11.63
C GLU A 206 -3.55 19.77 11.46
N VAL A 207 -3.84 21.07 11.41
CA VAL A 207 -2.84 22.15 11.41
C VAL A 207 -3.25 23.18 12.45
N ASP A 208 -2.36 23.50 13.39
CA ASP A 208 -2.59 24.46 14.48
C ASP A 208 -3.91 24.27 15.25
N GLY A 209 -4.29 23.00 15.48
CA GLY A 209 -5.51 22.62 16.20
C GLY A 209 -6.80 22.75 15.39
N ARG A 210 -6.71 23.04 14.09
CA ARG A 210 -7.85 23.03 13.15
C ARG A 210 -7.84 21.76 12.32
N MET A 211 -9.02 21.18 12.11
CA MET A 211 -9.20 20.01 11.24
C MET A 211 -9.46 20.50 9.81
N LEU A 212 -8.44 20.44 8.97
CA LEU A 212 -8.48 20.99 7.63
C LEU A 212 -8.75 19.90 6.58
N VAL A 213 -9.54 20.25 5.58
CA VAL A 213 -9.77 19.45 4.37
C VAL A 213 -9.52 20.31 3.13
N ASP A 214 -9.67 19.72 1.96
CA ASP A 214 -9.47 20.40 0.68
C ASP A 214 -10.21 21.75 0.59
N GLY A 215 -9.48 22.78 0.16
CA GLY A 215 -10.00 24.14 0.06
C GLY A 215 -11.07 24.31 -1.00
N GLY A 216 -11.20 23.36 -1.94
CA GLY A 216 -12.16 23.41 -3.04
C GLY A 216 -13.60 23.58 -2.57
N VAL A 217 -13.92 23.07 -1.39
CA VAL A 217 -15.25 23.17 -0.76
C VAL A 217 -15.65 24.62 -0.47
N THR A 218 -14.70 25.49 -0.09
CA THR A 218 -14.98 26.88 0.33
C THR A 218 -14.44 27.94 -0.63
N ASN A 219 -13.25 27.72 -1.18
CA ASN A 219 -12.59 28.63 -2.11
C ASN A 219 -11.62 27.87 -3.02
N ASN A 220 -12.13 27.34 -4.14
CA ASN A 220 -11.34 26.53 -5.06
C ASN A 220 -10.37 27.33 -5.94
N MET A 221 -10.61 28.62 -6.16
CA MET A 221 -9.80 29.48 -7.03
C MET A 221 -9.60 30.83 -6.34
N PRO A 222 -8.64 30.96 -5.41
CA PRO A 222 -8.58 32.03 -4.41
C PRO A 222 -8.10 33.39 -4.96
N VAL A 223 -8.89 33.99 -5.85
CA VAL A 223 -8.65 35.29 -6.48
C VAL A 223 -8.64 36.41 -5.44
N ASP A 224 -9.57 36.37 -4.49
CA ASP A 224 -9.63 37.28 -3.35
C ASP A 224 -8.34 37.29 -2.53
N VAL A 225 -7.79 36.11 -2.21
CA VAL A 225 -6.52 35.99 -1.46
C VAL A 225 -5.37 36.63 -2.24
N ALA A 226 -5.31 36.43 -3.56
CA ALA A 226 -4.30 37.08 -4.40
C ALA A 226 -4.43 38.61 -4.39
N ARG A 227 -5.65 39.15 -4.36
CA ARG A 227 -5.88 40.60 -4.22
C ARG A 227 -5.44 41.12 -2.86
N ASP A 228 -5.70 40.38 -1.79
CA ASP A 228 -5.29 40.74 -0.43
C ASP A 228 -3.76 40.76 -0.26
N LEU A 229 -3.02 39.95 -1.03
CA LEU A 229 -1.55 40.01 -1.12
C LEU A 229 -1.02 41.27 -1.86
N GLY A 230 -1.91 42.03 -2.51
CA GLY A 230 -1.58 43.25 -3.22
C GLY A 230 -1.37 43.08 -4.72
N ALA A 231 -2.00 42.08 -5.35
CA ALA A 231 -1.93 41.89 -6.80
C ALA A 231 -2.73 42.94 -7.58
N ASP A 232 -2.10 43.57 -8.56
CA ASP A 232 -2.76 44.51 -9.49
C ASP A 232 -3.51 43.75 -10.59
N VAL A 233 -2.99 42.60 -11.01
CA VAL A 233 -3.56 41.74 -12.06
C VAL A 233 -3.51 40.27 -11.63
N VAL A 234 -4.55 39.52 -11.99
CA VAL A 234 -4.68 38.09 -11.71
C VAL A 234 -4.68 37.30 -13.03
N VAL A 235 -3.85 36.26 -13.09
CA VAL A 235 -3.93 35.17 -14.07
C VAL A 235 -4.52 33.96 -13.33
N ALA A 236 -5.81 33.71 -13.53
CA ALA A 236 -6.53 32.63 -12.86
C ALA A 236 -6.66 31.40 -13.77
N VAL A 237 -6.36 30.21 -13.24
CA VAL A 237 -6.44 28.95 -13.99
C VAL A 237 -7.53 28.06 -13.40
N ASP A 238 -8.60 27.86 -14.16
CA ASP A 238 -9.77 27.08 -13.80
C ASP A 238 -9.74 25.71 -14.50
N ILE A 239 -9.59 24.65 -13.70
CA ILE A 239 -9.54 23.24 -14.12
C ILE A 239 -10.72 22.42 -13.56
N SER A 240 -11.81 23.09 -13.20
CA SER A 240 -12.98 22.47 -12.58
C SER A 240 -13.55 21.35 -13.46
N THR A 241 -14.11 20.30 -12.85
CA THR A 241 -14.70 19.16 -13.58
C THR A 241 -16.03 19.57 -14.21
N ASP A 242 -16.32 19.04 -15.40
CA ASP A 242 -17.65 19.20 -15.99
C ASP A 242 -18.70 18.40 -15.21
N TYR A 243 -19.97 18.74 -15.41
CA TYR A 243 -21.06 18.01 -14.77
C TYR A 243 -21.34 16.72 -15.55
N LYS A 244 -21.67 15.65 -14.83
CA LYS A 244 -22.00 14.36 -15.44
C LYS A 244 -23.35 14.41 -16.15
N ASP A 245 -23.48 13.65 -17.24
CA ASP A 245 -24.70 13.53 -18.04
C ASP A 245 -25.64 12.44 -17.48
N GLU A 246 -26.89 12.37 -17.98
CA GLU A 246 -27.89 11.38 -17.51
C GLU A 246 -27.37 9.93 -17.55
N GLU A 247 -26.55 9.61 -18.56
CA GLU A 247 -26.00 8.28 -18.79
C GLU A 247 -24.96 7.86 -17.74
N ASP A 248 -24.35 8.82 -17.04
CA ASP A 248 -23.30 8.59 -16.04
C ASP A 248 -23.87 8.23 -14.65
N PHE A 249 -25.15 8.52 -14.38
CA PHE A 249 -25.79 8.29 -13.08
C PHE A 249 -26.18 6.82 -12.88
N THR A 250 -25.19 5.96 -12.74
CA THR A 250 -25.38 4.50 -12.63
C THR A 250 -25.51 4.02 -11.18
N THR A 251 -25.03 4.79 -10.20
CA THR A 251 -25.00 4.38 -8.78
C THR A 251 -25.31 5.55 -7.84
N PHE A 252 -25.69 5.26 -6.59
CA PHE A 252 -25.85 6.29 -5.55
C PHE A 252 -24.57 7.12 -5.34
N LEU A 253 -23.40 6.53 -5.56
CA LEU A 253 -22.11 7.20 -5.41
C LEU A 253 -21.90 8.29 -6.47
N THR A 254 -22.32 8.06 -7.71
CA THR A 254 -22.24 9.07 -8.78
C THR A 254 -23.09 10.32 -8.47
N VAL A 255 -24.17 10.18 -7.71
CA VAL A 255 -24.99 11.31 -7.24
C VAL A 255 -24.24 12.12 -6.18
N ALA A 256 -23.58 11.44 -5.24
CA ALA A 256 -22.78 12.11 -4.20
C ALA A 256 -21.58 12.86 -4.80
N ASP A 257 -20.92 12.26 -5.78
CA ASP A 257 -19.81 12.87 -6.53
C ASP A 257 -20.24 14.15 -7.27
N GLN A 258 -21.37 14.11 -7.98
CA GLN A 258 -21.96 15.28 -8.63
C GLN A 258 -22.27 16.43 -7.65
N LEU A 259 -22.78 16.12 -6.46
CA LEU A 259 -23.04 17.13 -5.42
C LEU A 259 -21.73 17.74 -4.89
N SER A 260 -20.69 16.93 -4.70
CA SER A 260 -19.35 17.40 -4.33
C SER A 260 -18.78 18.35 -5.40
N ASN A 261 -18.84 17.94 -6.67
CA ASN A 261 -18.40 18.75 -7.80
C ASN A 261 -19.17 20.08 -7.90
N TYR A 262 -20.48 20.07 -7.59
CA TYR A 262 -21.26 21.31 -7.52
C TYR A 262 -20.72 22.29 -6.47
N LEU A 263 -20.39 21.82 -5.26
CA LEU A 263 -19.82 22.69 -4.22
C LEU A 263 -18.53 23.35 -4.70
N VAL A 264 -17.61 22.57 -5.27
CA VAL A 264 -16.33 23.07 -5.80
C VAL A 264 -16.54 24.08 -6.93
N ARG A 265 -17.34 23.73 -7.94
CA ARG A 265 -17.56 24.58 -9.11
C ARG A 265 -18.32 25.87 -8.77
N SER A 266 -19.20 25.83 -7.76
CA SER A 266 -19.89 27.00 -7.23
C SER A 266 -18.89 28.02 -6.66
N THR A 267 -17.87 27.56 -5.92
CA THR A 267 -16.87 28.47 -5.34
C THR A 267 -15.94 29.06 -6.41
N THR A 268 -15.51 28.24 -7.40
CA THR A 268 -14.75 28.74 -8.56
C THR A 268 -15.54 29.82 -9.32
N SER A 269 -16.83 29.57 -9.59
CA SER A 269 -17.66 30.49 -10.38
C SER A 269 -17.81 31.85 -9.69
N ARG A 270 -18.02 31.84 -8.37
CA ARG A 270 -18.09 33.06 -7.56
C ARG A 270 -16.80 33.88 -7.61
N GLN A 271 -15.63 33.24 -7.57
CA GLN A 271 -14.34 33.92 -7.68
C GLN A 271 -14.11 34.45 -9.11
N ALA A 272 -14.51 33.71 -10.14
CA ALA A 272 -14.40 34.15 -11.53
C ALA A 272 -15.21 35.44 -11.80
N GLU A 273 -16.36 35.62 -11.14
CA GLU A 273 -17.17 36.84 -11.23
C GLU A 273 -16.49 38.10 -10.65
N THR A 274 -15.46 37.93 -9.81
CA THR A 274 -14.69 39.04 -9.22
C THR A 274 -13.57 39.55 -10.13
N LEU A 275 -13.28 38.83 -11.22
CA LEU A 275 -12.23 39.22 -12.17
C LEU A 275 -12.62 40.49 -12.93
N THR A 276 -11.62 41.30 -13.21
CA THR A 276 -11.71 42.58 -13.92
C THR A 276 -11.25 42.45 -15.37
N ASP A 277 -11.45 43.49 -16.19
CA ASP A 277 -11.00 43.52 -17.60
C ASP A 277 -9.47 43.43 -17.77
N GLN A 278 -8.70 43.65 -16.69
CA GLN A 278 -7.25 43.50 -16.70
C GLN A 278 -6.83 42.05 -16.45
N ASP A 279 -7.67 41.24 -15.83
CA ASP A 279 -7.34 39.88 -15.46
C ASP A 279 -7.45 38.92 -16.65
N VAL A 280 -6.83 37.74 -16.50
CA VAL A 280 -6.86 36.69 -17.52
C VAL A 280 -7.35 35.40 -16.88
N LEU A 281 -8.54 34.96 -17.27
CA LEU A 281 -9.07 33.65 -16.91
C LEU A 281 -8.69 32.61 -17.97
N LEU A 282 -7.92 31.61 -17.58
CA LEU A 282 -7.50 30.50 -18.42
C LEU A 282 -8.31 29.25 -18.04
N ARG A 283 -8.95 28.63 -19.03
CA ARG A 283 -9.73 27.39 -18.89
C ARG A 283 -9.18 26.31 -19.81
N PRO A 284 -8.19 25.52 -19.37
CA PRO A 284 -7.70 24.38 -20.14
C PRO A 284 -8.84 23.38 -20.41
N GLU A 285 -8.84 22.76 -21.59
CA GLU A 285 -9.82 21.71 -21.94
C GLU A 285 -9.47 20.39 -21.25
N VAL A 286 -9.72 20.32 -19.94
CA VAL A 286 -9.46 19.15 -19.08
C VAL A 286 -10.70 18.71 -18.30
N GLY A 287 -11.88 19.29 -18.59
CA GLY A 287 -13.12 19.07 -17.83
C GLY A 287 -13.64 17.63 -17.87
N GLU A 288 -13.34 16.89 -18.95
CA GLU A 288 -13.68 15.47 -19.15
C GLU A 288 -12.72 14.50 -18.43
N MET A 289 -11.62 15.00 -17.85
CA MET A 289 -10.64 14.18 -17.12
C MET A 289 -11.07 14.02 -15.66
N GLU A 290 -11.04 12.78 -15.17
CA GLU A 290 -11.34 12.48 -13.77
C GLU A 290 -10.18 12.89 -12.86
N THR A 291 -10.46 13.20 -11.59
CA THR A 291 -9.46 13.77 -10.66
C THR A 291 -8.32 12.83 -10.31
N THR A 292 -8.50 11.52 -10.51
CA THR A 292 -7.53 10.46 -10.18
C THR A 292 -6.84 9.85 -11.40
N GLU A 293 -7.05 10.39 -12.61
CA GLU A 293 -6.40 9.93 -13.85
C GLU A 293 -4.98 10.50 -14.00
N PHE A 294 -4.09 10.13 -13.07
CA PHE A 294 -2.72 10.65 -13.02
C PHE A 294 -1.88 10.25 -14.25
N ASP A 295 -2.23 9.17 -14.94
CA ASP A 295 -1.63 8.76 -16.21
C ASP A 295 -1.89 9.76 -17.35
N LYS A 296 -2.94 10.58 -17.24
CA LYS A 296 -3.26 11.63 -18.22
C LYS A 296 -2.67 13.00 -17.88
N MET A 297 -1.87 13.14 -16.82
CA MET A 297 -1.22 14.40 -16.45
C MET A 297 -0.40 15.05 -17.59
N PRO A 298 0.36 14.30 -18.42
CA PRO A 298 1.07 14.89 -19.56
C PRO A 298 0.15 15.56 -20.59
N GLU A 299 -1.07 15.03 -20.76
CA GLU A 299 -2.07 15.66 -21.61
C GLU A 299 -2.61 16.95 -20.99
N ALA A 300 -2.94 16.93 -19.69
CA ALA A 300 -3.40 18.11 -18.97
C ALA A 300 -2.36 19.24 -19.00
N PHE A 301 -1.08 18.93 -18.80
CA PHE A 301 0.03 19.87 -18.98
C PHE A 301 0.00 20.55 -20.36
N ARG A 302 -0.10 19.76 -21.43
CA ARG A 302 -0.16 20.27 -22.80
C ARG A 302 -1.37 21.18 -23.03
N LYS A 303 -2.55 20.83 -22.48
CA LYS A 303 -3.76 21.66 -22.56
C LYS A 303 -3.59 23.00 -21.84
N GLY A 304 -2.93 23.00 -20.68
CA GLY A 304 -2.56 24.21 -19.94
C GLY A 304 -1.66 25.15 -20.73
N TYR A 305 -0.59 24.62 -21.31
CA TYR A 305 0.31 25.39 -22.18
C TYR A 305 -0.43 25.98 -23.39
N GLN A 306 -1.28 25.17 -24.04
CA GLN A 306 -2.06 25.59 -25.20
C GLN A 306 -2.99 26.77 -24.88
N VAL A 307 -3.75 26.71 -23.78
CA VAL A 307 -4.70 27.78 -23.44
C VAL A 307 -3.99 29.09 -23.08
N ALA A 308 -2.84 29.01 -22.39
CA ALA A 308 -2.02 30.19 -22.11
C ALA A 308 -1.49 30.83 -23.40
N MET A 309 -0.99 30.01 -24.33
CA MET A 309 -0.48 30.48 -25.62
C MET A 309 -1.57 31.03 -26.55
N GLN A 310 -2.80 30.50 -26.48
CA GLN A 310 -3.96 31.09 -27.16
C GLN A 310 -4.29 32.50 -26.62
N ASN A 311 -4.05 32.72 -25.32
CA ASN A 311 -4.25 34.01 -24.65
C ASN A 311 -2.98 34.87 -24.57
N ARG A 312 -1.93 34.54 -25.34
CA ARG A 312 -0.62 35.22 -25.28
C ARG A 312 -0.70 36.74 -25.44
N ASP A 313 -1.64 37.26 -26.23
CA ASP A 313 -1.71 38.69 -26.53
C ASP A 313 -2.21 39.47 -25.30
N ALA A 314 -3.07 38.86 -24.48
CA ALA A 314 -3.49 39.40 -23.19
C ALA A 314 -2.38 39.29 -22.14
N LEU A 315 -1.64 38.18 -22.12
CA LEU A 315 -0.54 37.93 -21.17
C LEU A 315 0.69 38.80 -21.45
N LYS A 316 1.03 39.02 -22.72
CA LYS A 316 2.19 39.85 -23.13
C LYS A 316 2.11 41.31 -22.71
N ARG A 317 0.94 41.78 -22.29
CA ARG A 317 0.78 43.12 -21.69
C ARG A 317 1.60 43.29 -20.41
N TYR A 318 1.93 42.18 -19.75
CA TYR A 318 2.67 42.13 -18.50
C TYR A 318 4.10 41.57 -18.68
N SER A 319 4.52 41.32 -19.93
CA SER A 319 5.87 40.85 -20.21
C SER A 319 6.92 41.91 -19.85
N LEU A 320 7.99 41.48 -19.21
CA LEU A 320 9.17 42.29 -18.98
C LEU A 320 10.11 42.29 -20.20
N SER A 321 10.98 43.30 -20.27
CA SER A 321 12.10 43.23 -21.21
C SER A 321 13.04 42.08 -20.84
N ALA A 322 13.89 41.66 -21.78
CA ALA A 322 14.81 40.55 -21.52
C ALA A 322 15.75 40.83 -20.34
N ALA A 323 16.15 42.09 -20.12
CA ALA A 323 17.03 42.47 -19.01
C ALA A 323 16.26 42.44 -17.68
N GLU A 324 15.09 43.07 -17.61
CA GLU A 324 14.26 43.08 -16.38
C GLU A 324 13.80 41.67 -15.99
N TYR A 325 13.49 40.82 -16.98
CA TYR A 325 13.13 39.44 -16.69
C TYR A 325 14.32 38.64 -16.18
N GLN A 326 15.54 38.89 -16.68
CA GLN A 326 16.73 38.25 -16.14
C GLN A 326 16.98 38.70 -14.70
N ASP A 327 16.81 39.98 -14.38
CA ASP A 327 16.92 40.48 -12.99
C ASP A 327 15.88 39.81 -12.07
N TYR A 328 14.66 39.56 -12.56
CA TYR A 328 13.63 38.79 -11.85
C TYR A 328 14.06 37.33 -11.60
N ILE A 329 14.63 36.65 -12.60
CA ILE A 329 15.16 35.29 -12.45
C ILE A 329 16.31 35.25 -11.46
N ASP A 330 17.27 36.18 -11.57
CA ASP A 330 18.41 36.25 -10.66
C ASP A 330 17.96 36.45 -9.20
N HIS A 331 16.90 37.26 -8.97
CA HIS A 331 16.29 37.40 -7.65
C HIS A 331 15.65 36.11 -7.15
N LYS A 332 14.89 35.41 -8.00
CA LYS A 332 14.25 34.12 -7.69
C LYS A 332 15.30 33.05 -7.35
N GLU A 333 16.38 32.98 -8.11
CA GLU A 333 17.50 32.06 -7.85
C GLU A 333 18.25 32.40 -6.56
N GLU A 334 18.45 33.69 -6.28
CA GLU A 334 19.11 34.10 -5.04
C GLU A 334 18.27 33.77 -3.82
N ALA A 335 16.95 34.02 -3.85
CA ALA A 335 16.03 33.59 -2.79
C ALA A 335 16.07 32.07 -2.59
N ARG A 336 16.05 31.29 -3.68
CA ARG A 336 16.12 29.82 -3.63
C ARG A 336 17.40 29.30 -2.97
N LYS A 337 18.55 29.95 -3.16
CA LYS A 337 19.83 29.56 -2.53
C LYS A 337 19.83 29.74 -1.01
N HIS A 338 18.95 30.58 -0.47
CA HIS A 338 18.83 30.79 0.98
C HIS A 338 17.92 29.74 1.64
N LEU A 339 17.20 28.93 0.86
CA LEU A 339 16.39 27.83 1.39
C LEU A 339 17.30 26.71 1.91
N ARG A 340 16.99 26.20 3.10
CA ARG A 340 17.68 25.05 3.72
C ARG A 340 16.86 23.80 3.47
N TYR A 341 17.37 22.88 2.65
CA TYR A 341 16.65 21.63 2.36
C TYR A 341 16.98 20.55 3.41
N GLY A 342 16.01 19.68 3.72
CA GLY A 342 16.19 18.63 4.74
C GLY A 342 17.40 17.72 4.46
N ASP A 343 17.69 17.48 3.19
CA ASP A 343 18.84 16.70 2.68
C ASP A 343 20.22 17.30 2.97
N GLU A 344 20.26 18.54 3.46
CA GLU A 344 21.46 19.33 3.76
C GLU A 344 21.62 19.58 5.27
N ILE A 345 20.62 19.20 6.07
CA ILE A 345 20.60 19.43 7.51
C ILE A 345 21.27 18.26 8.23
N GLU A 346 22.29 18.57 9.05
CA GLU A 346 22.84 17.62 10.03
C GLU A 346 21.93 17.61 11.26
N ILE A 347 21.46 16.42 11.66
CA ILE A 347 20.50 16.30 12.75
C ILE A 347 21.23 16.31 14.09
N ASP A 348 21.06 17.37 14.88
CA ASP A 348 21.62 17.49 16.23
C ASP A 348 20.86 16.65 17.26
N ASP A 349 19.53 16.63 17.16
CA ASP A 349 18.63 15.89 18.06
C ASP A 349 17.47 15.22 17.30
N ILE A 350 16.94 14.14 17.88
CA ILE A 350 15.78 13.42 17.36
C ILE A 350 14.71 13.33 18.45
N VAL A 351 13.60 14.04 18.22
CA VAL A 351 12.45 14.05 19.12
C VAL A 351 11.35 13.17 18.54
N ILE A 352 10.97 12.12 19.28
CA ILE A 352 9.84 11.25 18.91
C ILE A 352 8.65 11.62 19.78
N ASN A 353 7.65 12.24 19.18
CA ASN A 353 6.35 12.50 19.77
C ASN A 353 5.51 11.21 19.67
N ASN A 354 5.59 10.40 20.72
CA ASN A 354 4.95 9.11 20.77
C ASN A 354 3.51 9.22 21.30
N ASN A 355 2.54 9.31 20.39
CA ASN A 355 1.11 9.29 20.70
C ASN A 355 0.53 7.86 20.64
N THR A 356 1.35 6.87 21.00
CA THR A 356 1.00 5.45 20.94
C THR A 356 1.28 4.76 22.25
N HIS A 357 0.72 3.57 22.41
CA HIS A 357 1.02 2.71 23.55
C HIS A 357 2.40 2.03 23.47
N TYR A 358 3.07 2.05 22.32
CA TYR A 358 4.36 1.39 22.14
C TYR A 358 5.47 2.08 22.93
N SER A 359 6.48 1.31 23.35
CA SER A 359 7.64 1.91 24.03
C SER A 359 8.46 2.79 23.09
N LYS A 360 8.94 3.94 23.58
CA LYS A 360 9.82 4.84 22.81
C LYS A 360 11.01 4.08 22.19
N ARG A 361 11.60 3.16 22.96
CA ARG A 361 12.72 2.31 22.53
C ARG A 361 12.38 1.44 21.31
N LEU A 362 11.14 0.96 21.18
CA LEU A 362 10.71 0.21 19.99
C LEU A 362 10.71 1.12 18.76
N LEU A 363 10.13 2.32 18.90
CA LEU A 363 10.08 3.31 17.83
C LEU A 363 11.49 3.73 17.40
N GLU A 364 12.37 4.06 18.36
CA GLU A 364 13.78 4.42 18.13
C GLU A 364 14.55 3.31 17.37
N ASN A 365 14.44 2.06 17.83
CA ASN A 365 15.12 0.94 17.19
C ASN A 365 14.63 0.69 15.76
N ARG A 366 13.36 1.03 15.48
CA ARG A 366 12.73 0.76 14.20
C ARG A 366 12.99 1.87 13.19
N LEU A 367 12.95 3.13 13.62
CA LEU A 367 13.40 4.28 12.82
C LEU A 367 14.89 4.16 12.51
N ASN A 368 15.70 3.72 13.47
CA ASN A 368 17.14 3.50 13.29
C ASN A 368 17.88 4.74 12.74
N LEU A 369 17.46 5.92 13.18
CA LEU A 369 18.07 7.22 12.87
C LEU A 369 19.05 7.61 13.99
N GLN A 370 20.13 8.31 13.62
CA GLN A 370 21.21 8.70 14.53
C GLN A 370 21.47 10.20 14.45
N THR A 371 21.80 10.82 15.59
CA THR A 371 22.24 12.21 15.68
C THR A 371 23.64 12.40 15.08
N GLY A 372 23.99 13.63 14.69
CA GLY A 372 25.26 13.97 14.02
C GLY A 372 25.38 13.39 12.61
N THR A 373 24.25 13.12 11.95
CA THR A 373 24.19 12.53 10.62
C THR A 373 23.27 13.35 9.72
N THR A 374 23.71 13.61 8.49
CA THR A 374 22.86 14.12 7.41
C THR A 374 22.25 12.95 6.65
N TYR A 375 20.93 12.89 6.59
CA TYR A 375 20.20 11.88 5.82
C TYR A 375 19.62 12.47 4.55
N LYS A 376 19.63 11.68 3.47
CA LYS A 376 18.79 11.98 2.31
C LYS A 376 17.33 11.69 2.64
N THR A 377 16.41 12.46 2.07
CA THR A 377 14.95 12.32 2.27
C THR A 377 14.52 10.87 2.05
N ALA A 378 15.01 10.23 0.98
CA ALA A 378 14.75 8.82 0.71
C ALA A 378 15.17 7.85 1.85
N GLN A 379 16.23 8.17 2.61
CA GLN A 379 16.65 7.37 3.75
C GLN A 379 15.73 7.56 4.96
N VAL A 380 15.29 8.79 5.23
CA VAL A 380 14.32 9.08 6.30
C VAL A 380 12.97 8.46 5.98
N GLU A 381 12.51 8.56 4.73
CA GLU A 381 11.28 7.93 4.26
C GLU A 381 11.33 6.41 4.37
N GLN A 382 12.47 5.78 4.05
CA GLN A 382 12.63 4.34 4.26
C GLN A 382 12.55 3.96 5.75
N SER A 383 13.18 4.75 6.64
CA SER A 383 13.07 4.55 8.09
C SER A 383 11.64 4.70 8.60
N VAL A 384 10.89 5.68 8.09
CA VAL A 384 9.47 5.88 8.39
C VAL A 384 8.63 4.73 7.85
N GLN A 385 8.89 4.28 6.62
CA GLN A 385 8.22 3.13 6.01
C GLN A 385 8.48 1.84 6.81
N ASP A 386 9.69 1.63 7.30
CA ASP A 386 10.04 0.48 8.15
C ASP A 386 9.22 0.48 9.46
N LEU A 387 9.01 1.67 10.06
CA LEU A 387 8.14 1.81 11.22
C LEU A 387 6.67 1.59 10.84
N TYR A 388 6.20 2.24 9.78
CA TYR A 388 4.83 2.15 9.28
C TYR A 388 4.46 0.71 8.85
N ALA A 389 5.44 -0.11 8.43
CA ALA A 389 5.27 -1.52 8.10
C ALA A 389 4.76 -2.41 9.23
N LEU A 390 4.72 -1.92 10.48
CA LEU A 390 4.05 -2.60 11.58
C LEU A 390 2.51 -2.62 11.39
N ASP A 391 1.96 -1.74 10.56
CA ASP A 391 0.52 -1.61 10.29
C ASP A 391 -0.31 -1.35 11.56
N ARG A 392 0.22 -0.51 12.45
CA ARG A 392 -0.38 -0.12 13.74
C ARG A 392 -0.53 1.39 13.91
N PHE A 393 0.06 2.15 13.02
CA PHE A 393 0.07 3.60 13.04
C PHE A 393 -0.93 4.12 12.01
N GLU A 394 -1.66 5.17 12.38
CA GLU A 394 -2.52 5.90 11.45
C GLU A 394 -1.64 6.72 10.52
N LEU A 395 -0.68 7.44 11.09
CA LEU A 395 0.20 8.33 10.36
C LEU A 395 1.53 8.47 11.12
N VAL A 396 2.64 8.40 10.38
CA VAL A 396 3.98 8.69 10.87
C VAL A 396 4.53 9.86 10.06
N THR A 397 4.57 11.04 10.68
CA THR A 397 5.08 12.25 10.06
C THR A 397 6.44 12.60 10.63
N TYR A 398 7.22 13.34 9.86
CA TYR A 398 8.44 13.95 10.36
C TYR A 398 8.66 15.31 9.73
N ARG A 399 9.37 16.18 10.46
CA ARG A 399 9.72 17.53 10.04
C ARG A 399 11.05 17.95 10.66
N TYR A 400 11.74 18.84 9.97
CA TYR A 400 12.93 19.50 10.49
C TYR A 400 12.52 20.77 11.22
N ASP A 401 13.03 20.98 12.42
CA ASP A 401 12.72 22.15 13.26
C ASP A 401 13.99 22.66 13.93
N GLU A 402 14.00 23.92 14.36
CA GLU A 402 15.09 24.50 15.14
C GLU A 402 14.65 24.70 16.59
N ILE A 403 15.09 23.79 17.47
CA ILE A 403 14.70 23.79 18.89
C ILE A 403 15.94 24.11 19.73
N ASP A 404 15.88 25.16 20.54
CA ASP A 404 17.01 25.64 21.37
C ASP A 404 18.31 25.88 20.57
N GLY A 405 18.18 26.26 19.29
CA GLY A 405 19.31 26.48 18.37
C GLY A 405 19.97 25.21 17.84
N GLN A 406 19.27 24.07 17.91
CA GLN A 406 19.70 22.77 17.38
C GLN A 406 18.77 22.34 16.26
N ASP A 407 19.35 21.86 15.17
CA ASP A 407 18.59 21.28 14.05
C ASP A 407 18.01 19.92 14.50
N THR A 408 16.71 19.89 14.76
CA THR A 408 16.02 18.75 15.36
C THR A 408 15.12 18.08 14.33
N LEU A 409 15.23 16.74 14.22
CA LEU A 409 14.26 15.95 13.50
C LEU A 409 13.12 15.55 14.45
N VAL A 410 11.95 16.13 14.26
CA VAL A 410 10.75 15.79 15.02
C VAL A 410 9.98 14.73 14.26
N VAL A 411 9.69 13.60 14.91
CA VAL A 411 8.92 12.48 14.36
C VAL A 411 7.66 12.30 15.19
N ASP A 412 6.49 12.52 14.60
CA ASP A 412 5.19 12.29 15.24
C ASP A 412 4.67 10.92 14.83
N VAL A 413 4.39 10.09 15.83
CA VAL A 413 3.89 8.72 15.63
C VAL A 413 2.51 8.63 16.23
N ASN A 414 1.49 8.56 15.36
CA ASN A 414 0.09 8.48 15.77
C ASN A 414 -0.43 7.05 15.57
N GLU A 415 -1.00 6.48 16.62
CA GLU A 415 -1.63 5.16 16.56
C GLU A 415 -2.94 5.23 15.77
N LYS A 416 -3.34 4.14 15.10
CA LYS A 416 -4.69 3.99 14.53
C LYS A 416 -5.74 4.36 15.57
N SER A 417 -6.53 5.38 15.30
CA SER A 417 -7.57 5.88 16.22
C SER A 417 -8.67 4.86 16.52
N TRP A 418 -8.82 3.84 15.66
CA TRP A 418 -9.68 2.68 15.86
C TRP A 418 -9.01 1.50 16.57
N GLY A 419 -7.68 1.50 16.72
CA GLY A 419 -6.92 0.50 17.47
C GLY A 419 -7.12 0.57 19.00
N PRO A 420 -6.45 -0.28 19.79
CA PRO A 420 -5.30 -1.11 19.41
C PRO A 420 -5.66 -2.49 18.84
N ASN A 421 -6.90 -2.96 19.01
CA ASN A 421 -7.29 -4.30 18.58
C ASN A 421 -8.07 -4.25 17.28
N TYR A 422 -7.88 -5.23 16.40
CA TYR A 422 -8.44 -5.21 15.03
C TYR A 422 -9.27 -6.46 14.75
N VAL A 423 -10.27 -6.31 13.87
CA VAL A 423 -11.14 -7.40 13.43
C VAL A 423 -11.09 -7.52 11.92
N ASN A 424 -10.92 -8.74 11.42
CA ASN A 424 -10.99 -9.05 10.00
C ASN A 424 -11.94 -10.22 9.78
N PHE A 425 -12.46 -10.33 8.56
CA PHE A 425 -13.41 -11.37 8.18
C PHE A 425 -12.87 -12.24 7.04
N ARG A 426 -13.41 -13.44 6.93
CA ARG A 426 -13.17 -14.37 5.82
C ARG A 426 -14.51 -14.75 5.22
N PHE A 427 -14.56 -14.77 3.89
CA PHE A 427 -15.60 -15.45 3.14
C PHE A 427 -14.91 -16.29 2.07
N PHE A 428 -15.28 -17.57 1.99
CA PHE A 428 -14.73 -18.51 1.04
C PHE A 428 -15.85 -19.41 0.50
N LEU A 429 -15.85 -19.64 -0.81
CA LEU A 429 -16.70 -20.61 -1.51
C LEU A 429 -15.93 -21.23 -2.67
N GLU A 430 -15.96 -22.55 -2.79
CA GLU A 430 -15.55 -23.30 -3.97
C GLU A 430 -16.61 -24.34 -4.29
N ASP A 431 -17.13 -24.31 -5.53
CA ASP A 431 -18.13 -25.23 -6.03
C ASP A 431 -17.61 -25.88 -7.32
N ASP A 432 -17.66 -27.20 -7.39
CA ASP A 432 -17.18 -28.00 -8.52
C ASP A 432 -18.34 -28.51 -9.43
N PHE A 433 -19.58 -28.13 -9.11
CA PHE A 433 -20.85 -28.49 -9.76
C PHE A 433 -21.13 -29.99 -9.89
N SER A 434 -20.36 -30.84 -9.21
CA SER A 434 -20.38 -32.29 -9.40
C SER A 434 -20.50 -33.10 -8.10
N THR A 435 -19.82 -32.68 -7.03
CA THR A 435 -19.77 -33.39 -5.75
C THR A 435 -20.33 -32.55 -4.60
N ASP A 436 -19.49 -31.78 -3.92
CA ASP A 436 -19.83 -30.97 -2.75
C ASP A 436 -19.24 -29.56 -2.83
N SER A 437 -20.02 -28.57 -2.39
CA SER A 437 -19.55 -27.19 -2.25
C SER A 437 -18.78 -27.01 -0.94
N GLN A 438 -17.63 -26.36 -1.01
CA GLN A 438 -16.78 -26.02 0.13
C GLN A 438 -16.97 -24.55 0.48
N TYR A 439 -17.37 -24.23 1.71
CA TYR A 439 -17.56 -22.84 2.13
C TYR A 439 -17.01 -22.59 3.53
N SER A 440 -16.54 -21.37 3.79
CA SER A 440 -16.09 -20.93 5.11
C SER A 440 -16.42 -19.45 5.32
N ILE A 441 -16.91 -19.13 6.50
CA ILE A 441 -17.07 -17.77 7.02
C ILE A 441 -16.24 -17.69 8.30
N GLY A 442 -15.39 -16.68 8.40
CA GLY A 442 -14.48 -16.54 9.52
C GLY A 442 -14.38 -15.14 10.08
N VAL A 443 -13.97 -15.05 11.35
CA VAL A 443 -13.62 -13.82 12.06
C VAL A 443 -12.25 -14.01 12.69
N SER A 444 -11.35 -13.07 12.45
CA SER A 444 -10.06 -12.95 13.13
C SER A 444 -10.09 -11.70 14.01
N THR A 445 -9.72 -11.85 15.27
CA THR A 445 -9.49 -10.73 16.19
C THR A 445 -8.05 -10.73 16.63
N ASN A 446 -7.36 -9.61 16.47
CA ASN A 446 -6.00 -9.42 16.96
C ASN A 446 -5.99 -8.41 18.09
N PHE A 447 -5.63 -8.86 19.29
CA PHE A 447 -5.40 -7.98 20.42
C PHE A 447 -3.92 -7.66 20.52
N THR A 448 -3.58 -6.39 20.40
CA THR A 448 -2.19 -5.93 20.43
C THR A 448 -1.86 -5.28 21.76
N ASP A 449 -0.58 -4.95 21.96
CA ASP A 449 -0.09 -4.25 23.15
C ASP A 449 -0.29 -5.00 24.47
N LEU A 450 -0.06 -6.30 24.47
CA LEU A 450 -0.13 -7.05 25.73
C LEU A 450 1.05 -6.73 26.65
N ASN A 451 2.14 -6.16 26.12
CA ASN A 451 3.31 -5.71 26.89
C ASN A 451 4.18 -4.70 26.11
N VAL A 452 5.18 -4.14 26.81
CA VAL A 452 6.14 -3.14 26.28
C VAL A 452 7.01 -3.60 25.11
N HIS A 453 7.07 -4.90 24.82
CA HIS A 453 7.81 -5.48 23.70
C HIS A 453 6.94 -5.70 22.47
N GLY A 454 5.63 -5.48 22.57
CA GLY A 454 4.65 -5.65 21.50
C GLY A 454 4.15 -7.09 21.37
N ALA A 455 3.86 -7.75 22.50
CA ALA A 455 3.14 -9.01 22.48
C ALA A 455 1.70 -8.83 21.95
N GLU A 456 1.21 -9.84 21.23
CA GLU A 456 -0.10 -9.85 20.57
C GLU A 456 -0.77 -11.20 20.83
N ILE A 457 -2.09 -11.22 21.05
CA ILE A 457 -2.89 -12.46 21.07
C ILE A 457 -3.92 -12.38 19.95
N ARG A 458 -3.93 -13.40 19.11
CA ARG A 458 -4.89 -13.52 18.02
C ARG A 458 -5.85 -14.64 18.30
N THR A 459 -7.12 -14.41 18.00
CA THR A 459 -8.17 -15.42 18.08
C THR A 459 -8.93 -15.48 16.77
N ASN A 460 -9.08 -16.68 16.23
CA ASN A 460 -9.62 -16.96 14.93
C ASN A 460 -10.76 -17.97 15.08
N VAL A 461 -11.90 -17.68 14.45
CA VAL A 461 -13.06 -18.58 14.44
C VAL A 461 -13.56 -18.70 13.01
N GLU A 462 -13.67 -19.93 12.51
CA GLU A 462 -14.23 -20.23 11.20
C GLU A 462 -15.34 -21.26 11.30
N MET A 463 -16.37 -21.07 10.50
CA MET A 463 -17.52 -21.95 10.39
C MET A 463 -17.87 -22.18 8.92
N GLY A 464 -18.27 -23.39 8.58
CA GLY A 464 -18.71 -23.73 7.23
C GLY A 464 -18.66 -25.23 7.02
N THR A 465 -18.05 -25.65 5.92
CA THR A 465 -17.73 -27.07 5.69
C THR A 465 -16.72 -27.56 6.72
N ASP A 466 -15.65 -26.79 6.91
CA ASP A 466 -14.67 -26.99 7.98
C ASP A 466 -14.94 -26.03 9.14
N LYS A 467 -14.48 -26.40 10.34
CA LYS A 467 -14.56 -25.58 11.55
C LYS A 467 -13.17 -25.34 12.08
N LEU A 468 -12.91 -24.11 12.52
CA LEU A 468 -11.65 -23.73 13.14
C LEU A 468 -11.91 -22.85 14.35
N ILE A 469 -11.25 -23.12 15.47
CA ILE A 469 -11.08 -22.17 16.58
C ILE A 469 -9.61 -22.17 16.92
N GLU A 470 -8.97 -21.02 16.81
CA GLU A 470 -7.52 -20.89 17.05
C GLU A 470 -7.26 -19.70 17.97
N ALA A 471 -6.32 -19.87 18.88
CA ALA A 471 -5.79 -18.82 19.72
C ALA A 471 -4.26 -18.90 19.74
N GLU A 472 -3.58 -17.84 19.32
CA GLU A 472 -2.12 -17.75 19.30
C GLU A 472 -1.66 -16.52 20.09
N LEU A 473 -0.78 -16.74 21.07
CA LEU A 473 -0.02 -15.69 21.75
C LEU A 473 1.36 -15.57 21.11
N TYR A 474 1.65 -14.40 20.52
CA TYR A 474 2.96 -14.00 20.03
C TYR A 474 3.62 -13.05 21.05
N SER A 475 4.85 -13.35 21.48
CA SER A 475 5.58 -12.49 22.41
C SER A 475 7.05 -12.31 22.01
N PRO A 476 7.47 -11.10 21.61
CA PRO A 476 8.87 -10.76 21.44
C PRO A 476 9.66 -10.84 22.74
N PHE A 477 10.92 -11.26 22.69
CA PHE A 477 11.82 -11.19 23.85
C PHE A 477 12.38 -9.79 24.10
N LEU A 478 12.50 -9.00 23.03
CA LEU A 478 13.13 -7.68 23.01
C LEU A 478 12.31 -6.74 22.13
N SER A 479 12.43 -5.44 22.38
CA SER A 479 11.77 -4.41 21.56
C SER A 479 12.27 -4.33 20.11
N SER A 480 13.33 -5.07 19.75
CA SER A 480 13.76 -5.23 18.34
C SER A 480 12.87 -6.19 17.55
N GLN A 481 12.05 -7.00 18.23
CA GLN A 481 11.13 -7.99 17.67
C GLN A 481 11.76 -9.06 16.74
N LYS A 482 13.09 -9.18 16.73
CA LYS A 482 13.80 -10.18 15.91
C LYS A 482 13.70 -11.59 16.48
N THR A 483 13.56 -11.73 17.79
CA THR A 483 13.38 -13.02 18.48
C THR A 483 12.06 -13.00 19.22
N PHE A 484 11.31 -14.11 19.14
CA PHE A 484 9.98 -14.20 19.72
C PHE A 484 9.64 -15.63 20.16
N THR A 485 8.58 -15.75 20.95
CA THR A 485 7.93 -17.02 21.29
C THR A 485 6.49 -17.01 20.78
N THR A 486 6.00 -18.15 20.32
CA THR A 486 4.58 -18.38 20.06
C THR A 486 4.04 -19.48 20.97
N LEU A 487 2.81 -19.32 21.43
CA LEU A 487 2.02 -20.34 22.11
C LEU A 487 0.65 -20.40 21.44
N GLY A 488 0.33 -21.53 20.82
CA GLY A 488 -0.88 -21.70 20.03
C GLY A 488 -1.74 -22.86 20.53
N VAL A 489 -3.05 -22.70 20.47
CA VAL A 489 -4.01 -23.80 20.58
C VAL A 489 -5.00 -23.69 19.44
N THR A 490 -5.18 -24.78 18.71
CA THR A 490 -6.05 -24.87 17.55
C THR A 490 -6.99 -26.06 17.71
N TYR A 491 -8.28 -25.82 17.55
CA TYR A 491 -9.31 -26.82 17.35
C TYR A 491 -9.73 -26.79 15.88
N SER A 492 -9.69 -27.92 15.20
CA SER A 492 -10.19 -28.05 13.84
C SER A 492 -11.17 -29.23 13.73
N LYS A 493 -12.17 -29.08 12.85
CA LYS A 493 -12.97 -30.21 12.36
C LYS A 493 -13.07 -30.11 10.85
N GLU A 494 -12.42 -31.04 10.16
CA GLU A 494 -12.30 -31.07 8.70
C GLU A 494 -13.03 -32.28 8.11
N LYS A 495 -13.58 -32.12 6.91
CA LYS A 495 -14.16 -33.24 6.14
C LYS A 495 -13.25 -33.63 4.98
N ARG A 496 -12.97 -34.93 4.88
CA ARG A 496 -12.11 -35.53 3.86
C ARG A 496 -12.83 -36.67 3.15
N ASN A 497 -12.42 -36.97 1.92
CA ASN A 497 -13.01 -38.02 1.09
C ASN A 497 -12.05 -39.22 1.03
N ALA A 498 -12.24 -40.19 1.91
CA ALA A 498 -11.40 -41.40 1.91
C ALA A 498 -11.81 -42.33 0.76
N PRO A 499 -10.89 -42.89 -0.03
CA PRO A 499 -11.20 -43.86 -1.06
C PRO A 499 -12.00 -45.06 -0.53
N PHE A 500 -13.06 -45.48 -1.24
CA PHE A 500 -13.88 -46.64 -0.83
C PHE A 500 -13.07 -47.95 -0.78
N SER A 501 -12.07 -48.06 -1.66
CA SER A 501 -11.11 -49.17 -1.76
C SER A 501 -10.02 -49.16 -0.69
N GLY A 502 -9.91 -48.09 0.11
CA GLY A 502 -8.89 -47.88 1.15
C GLY A 502 -7.78 -46.89 0.74
N PHE A 503 -7.03 -46.38 1.72
CA PHE A 503 -5.98 -45.35 1.54
C PHE A 503 -4.76 -45.78 0.69
N GLU A 504 -4.70 -47.06 0.32
CA GLU A 504 -3.72 -47.57 -0.66
C GLU A 504 -4.11 -47.22 -2.10
N ASP A 505 -5.40 -46.98 -2.38
CA ASP A 505 -5.87 -46.60 -3.70
C ASP A 505 -5.70 -45.10 -3.94
N THR A 506 -4.62 -44.75 -4.63
CA THR A 506 -4.32 -43.38 -5.05
C THR A 506 -4.59 -43.13 -6.54
N SER A 507 -5.47 -43.94 -7.13
CA SER A 507 -5.89 -43.77 -8.51
C SER A 507 -6.90 -42.63 -8.68
N LEU A 508 -7.02 -42.05 -9.89
CA LEU A 508 -8.06 -41.04 -10.13
C LEU A 508 -9.47 -41.63 -10.01
N GLU A 509 -9.64 -42.93 -10.25
CA GLU A 509 -10.90 -43.64 -10.08
C GLU A 509 -11.40 -43.61 -8.61
N ALA A 510 -10.48 -43.50 -7.64
CA ALA A 510 -10.82 -43.34 -6.22
C ALA A 510 -11.60 -42.05 -5.92
N THR A 511 -11.48 -41.03 -6.78
CA THR A 511 -12.16 -39.74 -6.59
C THR A 511 -13.67 -39.80 -6.86
N GLU A 512 -14.15 -40.83 -7.58
CA GLU A 512 -15.59 -41.01 -7.85
C GLU A 512 -16.33 -41.76 -6.73
N ASN A 513 -15.64 -42.67 -6.03
CA ASN A 513 -16.23 -43.54 -5.02
C ASN A 513 -15.48 -43.37 -3.70
N PHE A 514 -16.00 -42.50 -2.83
CA PHE A 514 -15.38 -42.17 -1.55
C PHE A 514 -16.34 -42.32 -0.37
N LEU A 515 -15.77 -42.42 0.82
CA LEU A 515 -16.44 -42.35 2.10
C LEU A 515 -16.05 -41.03 2.80
N PRO A 516 -17.02 -40.17 3.15
CA PRO A 516 -16.71 -38.94 3.85
C PRO A 516 -16.26 -39.24 5.29
N VAL A 517 -15.03 -38.85 5.64
CA VAL A 517 -14.44 -38.99 6.97
C VAL A 517 -14.30 -37.60 7.60
N SER A 518 -14.73 -37.46 8.85
CA SER A 518 -14.52 -36.24 9.63
C SER A 518 -13.33 -36.42 10.55
N TYR A 519 -12.37 -35.50 10.48
CA TYR A 519 -11.22 -35.43 11.40
C TYR A 519 -11.47 -34.30 12.38
N THR A 520 -11.43 -34.58 13.67
CA THR A 520 -11.52 -33.58 14.74
C THR A 520 -10.20 -33.57 15.50
N GLU A 521 -9.54 -32.41 15.60
CA GLU A 521 -8.22 -32.31 16.22
C GLU A 521 -8.14 -31.14 17.21
N TRP A 522 -7.37 -31.35 18.27
CA TRP A 522 -6.82 -30.31 19.14
C TRP A 522 -5.30 -30.31 18.99
N VAL A 523 -4.74 -29.19 18.55
CA VAL A 523 -3.30 -28.98 18.40
C VAL A 523 -2.86 -27.93 19.40
N ALA A 524 -1.82 -28.22 20.17
CA ALA A 524 -1.14 -27.28 21.04
C ALA A 524 0.32 -27.13 20.61
N GLU A 525 0.78 -25.90 20.44
CA GLU A 525 2.12 -25.60 19.96
C GLU A 525 2.84 -24.59 20.87
N ALA A 526 4.14 -24.80 21.02
CA ALA A 526 5.03 -23.83 21.63
C ALA A 526 6.33 -23.74 20.81
N ALA A 527 6.69 -22.54 20.35
CA ALA A 527 7.87 -22.35 19.52
C ALA A 527 8.67 -21.10 19.88
N VAL A 528 9.97 -21.16 19.61
CA VAL A 528 10.86 -20.01 19.60
C VAL A 528 11.22 -19.69 18.16
N GLY A 529 11.09 -18.42 17.79
CA GLY A 529 11.32 -17.95 16.44
C GLY A 529 12.38 -16.85 16.33
N TYR A 530 12.94 -16.75 15.13
CA TYR A 530 13.85 -15.69 14.71
C TYR A 530 13.42 -15.12 13.36
N GLN A 531 13.28 -13.80 13.30
CA GLN A 531 12.90 -13.05 12.11
C GLN A 531 14.00 -12.03 11.78
N GLN A 532 14.79 -12.31 10.75
CA GLN A 532 15.90 -11.44 10.34
C GLN A 532 15.40 -10.21 9.55
N THR A 533 14.48 -10.44 8.62
CA THR A 533 13.78 -9.44 7.81
C THR A 533 12.27 -9.71 7.91
N LEU A 534 11.44 -8.74 7.54
CA LEU A 534 9.98 -8.88 7.67
C LEU A 534 9.42 -10.07 6.88
N TRP A 535 10.06 -10.43 5.77
CA TRP A 535 9.70 -11.54 4.90
C TRP A 535 10.45 -12.85 5.15
N ARG A 536 11.24 -12.98 6.22
CA ARG A 536 11.97 -14.23 6.54
C ARG A 536 11.82 -14.64 7.99
N GLU A 537 11.32 -15.84 8.21
CA GLU A 537 11.05 -16.38 9.53
C GLU A 537 11.63 -17.80 9.68
N PHE A 538 12.17 -18.10 10.85
CA PHE A 538 12.52 -19.44 11.29
C PHE A 538 11.89 -19.72 12.64
N LYS A 539 11.25 -20.88 12.82
CA LYS A 539 10.65 -21.34 14.07
C LYS A 539 11.15 -22.74 14.42
N LEU A 540 11.43 -22.96 15.70
CA LEU A 540 11.71 -24.27 16.28
C LEU A 540 10.78 -24.47 17.48
N GLY A 541 10.01 -25.55 17.49
CA GLY A 541 8.99 -25.74 18.51
C GLY A 541 8.64 -27.20 18.79
N VAL A 542 7.70 -27.36 19.72
CA VAL A 542 7.06 -28.63 20.05
C VAL A 542 5.59 -28.55 19.73
N ARG A 543 5.03 -29.68 19.29
CA ARG A 543 3.62 -29.83 18.93
C ARG A 543 3.04 -31.04 19.65
N TYR A 544 1.86 -30.86 20.21
CA TYR A 544 1.00 -31.93 20.71
C TYR A 544 -0.31 -31.91 19.93
N THR A 545 -0.75 -33.07 19.44
CA THR A 545 -2.02 -33.24 18.74
C THR A 545 -2.80 -34.36 19.41
N ASP A 546 -4.07 -34.11 19.69
CA ASP A 546 -5.05 -35.09 20.15
C ASP A 546 -6.23 -35.06 19.18
N GLY A 547 -6.52 -36.17 18.53
CA GLY A 547 -7.49 -36.17 17.44
C GLY A 547 -8.25 -37.48 17.29
N GLU A 548 -9.34 -37.39 16.54
CA GLU A 548 -10.19 -38.52 16.16
C GLU A 548 -10.59 -38.41 14.69
N GLY A 549 -10.62 -39.55 14.00
CA GLY A 549 -11.17 -39.71 12.66
C GLY A 549 -12.40 -40.62 12.70
N GLU A 550 -13.55 -40.13 12.21
CA GLU A 550 -14.82 -40.87 12.22
C GLU A 550 -15.47 -40.91 10.83
N LEU A 551 -16.12 -42.02 10.48
CA LEU A 551 -16.97 -42.09 9.29
C LEU A 551 -18.19 -41.17 9.46
N SER A 552 -18.30 -40.14 8.60
CA SER A 552 -19.31 -39.08 8.74
C SER A 552 -20.75 -39.60 8.63
N THR A 553 -20.97 -40.72 7.94
CA THR A 553 -22.29 -41.30 7.69
C THR A 553 -22.66 -42.42 8.66
N LEU A 554 -21.68 -43.15 9.20
CA LEU A 554 -21.87 -44.31 10.09
C LEU A 554 -20.76 -44.35 11.16
N PRO A 555 -20.78 -43.46 12.17
CA PRO A 555 -19.71 -43.38 13.17
C PRO A 555 -19.52 -44.67 13.99
N GLN A 556 -20.57 -45.48 14.16
CA GLN A 556 -20.52 -46.76 14.89
C GLN A 556 -19.75 -47.87 14.16
N LEU A 557 -19.34 -47.65 12.90
CA LEU A 557 -18.64 -48.66 12.08
C LEU A 557 -17.12 -48.46 12.05
N GLY A 558 -16.59 -47.51 12.81
CA GLY A 558 -15.16 -47.30 12.98
C GLY A 558 -14.82 -45.86 13.30
N ASP A 559 -14.13 -45.68 14.43
CA ASP A 559 -13.42 -44.46 14.79
C ASP A 559 -11.97 -44.77 15.12
N VAL A 560 -11.09 -43.82 14.79
CA VAL A 560 -9.66 -43.89 15.09
C VAL A 560 -9.32 -42.71 15.97
N THR A 561 -8.86 -42.97 17.18
CA THR A 561 -8.31 -41.92 18.06
C THR A 561 -6.79 -41.94 17.97
N PHE A 562 -6.17 -40.77 17.95
CA PHE A 562 -4.72 -40.66 17.86
C PHE A 562 -4.16 -39.51 18.70
N LYS A 563 -2.95 -39.73 19.21
CA LYS A 563 -2.15 -38.72 19.92
C LYS A 563 -0.78 -38.64 19.28
N ARG A 564 -0.33 -37.41 19.04
CA ARG A 564 0.96 -37.13 18.42
C ARG A 564 1.71 -36.13 19.28
N TYR A 565 2.97 -36.39 19.54
CA TYR A 565 3.82 -35.44 20.25
C TYR A 565 5.18 -35.39 19.59
N GLY A 566 5.65 -34.18 19.29
CA GLY A 566 6.81 -34.03 18.43
C GLY A 566 7.48 -32.67 18.51
N ALA A 567 8.57 -32.56 17.76
CA ALA A 567 9.30 -31.31 17.56
C ALA A 567 9.30 -30.95 16.07
N PHE A 568 9.19 -29.67 15.78
CA PHE A 568 9.18 -29.16 14.42
C PHE A 568 10.21 -28.05 14.21
N ALA A 569 10.68 -27.94 12.96
CA ALA A 569 11.45 -26.81 12.46
C ALA A 569 10.77 -26.28 11.20
N ASN A 570 10.43 -24.99 11.20
CA ASN A 570 9.84 -24.31 10.06
C ASN A 570 10.74 -23.16 9.59
N TYR A 571 10.90 -23.03 8.28
CA TYR A 571 11.62 -21.93 7.64
C TYR A 571 10.79 -21.36 6.49
N ARG A 572 10.53 -20.06 6.54
CA ARG A 572 9.66 -19.36 5.59
C ARG A 572 10.33 -18.14 4.99
N ILE A 573 10.18 -17.98 3.68
CA ILE A 573 10.49 -16.76 2.91
C ILE A 573 9.24 -16.38 2.14
N ASP A 574 8.77 -15.14 2.27
CA ASP A 574 7.59 -14.69 1.53
C ASP A 574 7.73 -13.24 1.07
N THR A 575 8.06 -13.07 -0.22
CA THR A 575 8.12 -11.77 -0.90
C THR A 575 7.03 -11.59 -1.95
N LEU A 576 5.99 -12.45 -1.96
CA LEU A 576 4.88 -12.30 -2.91
C LEU A 576 4.08 -11.03 -2.64
N ASP A 577 3.66 -10.36 -3.71
CA ASP A 577 2.76 -9.21 -3.67
C ASP A 577 1.31 -9.60 -3.34
N SER A 578 0.89 -10.80 -3.73
CA SER A 578 -0.39 -11.42 -3.37
C SER A 578 -0.22 -12.93 -3.31
N PHE A 579 -0.80 -13.64 -2.34
CA PHE A 579 -0.70 -15.11 -2.33
C PHE A 579 -1.59 -15.80 -3.37
N SER A 580 -2.78 -15.25 -3.60
CA SER A 580 -3.81 -15.82 -4.46
C SER A 580 -3.63 -15.45 -5.93
N LEU A 581 -3.31 -14.18 -6.21
CA LEU A 581 -3.07 -13.65 -7.55
C LEU A 581 -1.68 -12.99 -7.66
N PRO A 582 -0.57 -13.69 -7.35
CA PRO A 582 0.76 -13.09 -7.33
C PRO A 582 1.17 -12.58 -8.71
N THR A 583 1.64 -11.34 -8.81
CA THR A 583 2.23 -10.80 -10.04
C THR A 583 3.75 -10.83 -10.00
N GLN A 584 4.34 -10.83 -8.80
CA GLN A 584 5.79 -10.82 -8.58
C GLN A 584 6.18 -11.40 -7.22
N GLY A 585 7.40 -11.93 -7.13
CA GLY A 585 8.00 -12.37 -5.87
C GLY A 585 8.13 -13.89 -5.74
N VAL A 586 8.56 -14.33 -4.56
CA VAL A 586 8.82 -15.73 -4.25
C VAL A 586 8.31 -16.07 -2.85
N TYR A 587 7.66 -17.23 -2.74
CA TYR A 587 7.26 -17.87 -1.50
C TYR A 587 7.96 -19.22 -1.38
N LEU A 588 8.59 -19.46 -0.25
CA LEU A 588 9.22 -20.73 0.12
C LEU A 588 8.80 -21.05 1.56
N ASP A 589 8.19 -22.20 1.77
CA ASP A 589 7.88 -22.74 3.09
C ASP A 589 8.45 -24.15 3.21
N LEU A 590 9.27 -24.37 4.23
CA LEU A 590 9.88 -25.66 4.53
C LEU A 590 9.54 -26.02 5.97
N ASN A 591 8.85 -27.14 6.17
CA ASN A 591 8.48 -27.66 7.48
C ASN A 591 8.98 -29.08 7.66
N TYR A 592 9.69 -29.32 8.75
CA TYR A 592 10.14 -30.65 9.16
C TYR A 592 9.59 -30.97 10.54
N LEU A 593 8.84 -32.06 10.67
CA LEU A 593 8.19 -32.48 11.91
C LEU A 593 8.59 -33.92 12.23
N VAL A 594 8.95 -34.16 13.48
CA VAL A 594 9.24 -35.50 14.01
C VAL A 594 8.31 -35.76 15.18
N THR A 595 7.44 -36.76 15.04
CA THR A 595 6.41 -37.11 16.02
C THR A 595 6.57 -38.54 16.49
N ARG A 596 6.25 -38.78 17.76
CA ARG A 596 5.83 -40.09 18.25
C ARG A 596 4.32 -40.11 18.32
N GLU A 597 3.75 -41.20 17.84
CA GLU A 597 2.32 -41.33 17.56
C GLU A 597 1.79 -42.58 18.24
N GLU A 598 0.63 -42.43 18.87
CA GLU A 598 -0.12 -43.49 19.50
C GLU A 598 -1.52 -43.45 18.88
N SER A 599 -1.97 -44.55 18.28
CA SER A 599 -3.29 -44.64 17.68
C SER A 599 -4.04 -45.88 18.17
N THR A 600 -5.34 -45.74 18.36
CA THR A 600 -6.24 -46.81 18.80
C THR A 600 -7.42 -46.84 17.86
N ASN A 601 -7.61 -47.99 17.19
CA ASN A 601 -8.77 -48.25 16.36
C ASN A 601 -9.89 -48.85 17.22
N HIS A 602 -11.02 -48.15 17.32
CA HIS A 602 -12.21 -48.67 17.96
C HIS A 602 -13.16 -49.17 16.87
N ASN A 603 -13.44 -50.46 16.90
CA ASN A 603 -14.38 -51.07 15.96
C ASN A 603 -15.22 -52.10 16.71
N ASP A 604 -16.55 -51.93 16.78
CA ASP A 604 -17.47 -52.80 17.53
C ASP A 604 -17.48 -54.28 17.06
N LEU A 605 -16.70 -54.60 16.01
CA LEU A 605 -16.63 -55.89 15.34
C LEU A 605 -15.23 -56.57 15.42
N VAL A 606 -14.19 -55.89 15.92
CA VAL A 606 -12.80 -56.38 15.98
C VAL A 606 -12.13 -55.96 17.30
N ASP A 607 -11.19 -56.75 17.83
CA ASP A 607 -10.43 -56.39 19.04
C ASP A 607 -9.67 -55.06 18.88
N GLU A 608 -9.62 -54.23 19.93
CA GLU A 608 -8.88 -52.96 19.98
C GLU A 608 -7.39 -53.19 19.66
N GLU A 609 -6.87 -52.49 18.66
CA GLU A 609 -5.45 -52.54 18.26
C GLU A 609 -4.80 -51.19 18.54
N GLU A 610 -3.82 -51.17 19.45
CA GLU A 610 -2.97 -50.01 19.73
C GLU A 610 -1.70 -50.09 18.88
N VAL A 611 -1.44 -49.03 18.12
CA VAL A 611 -0.23 -48.91 17.28
C VAL A 611 0.58 -47.70 17.73
N GLU A 612 1.85 -47.94 18.07
CA GLU A 612 2.85 -46.90 18.29
C GLU A 612 3.78 -46.78 17.09
N ASP A 613 4.07 -45.53 16.69
CA ASP A 613 5.01 -45.25 15.60
C ASP A 613 5.84 -43.98 15.85
N THR A 614 6.93 -43.82 15.10
CA THR A 614 7.70 -42.58 14.99
C THR A 614 7.69 -42.14 13.54
N THR A 615 7.09 -40.97 13.31
CA THR A 615 6.83 -40.43 11.98
C THR A 615 7.75 -39.24 11.73
N TYR A 616 8.33 -39.21 10.53
CA TYR A 616 9.15 -38.11 10.02
C TYR A 616 8.42 -37.47 8.85
N GLU A 617 8.06 -36.20 8.98
CA GLU A 617 7.38 -35.45 7.94
C GLU A 617 8.24 -34.33 7.41
N PHE A 618 8.32 -34.23 6.09
CA PHE A 618 8.89 -33.11 5.38
C PHE A 618 7.86 -32.53 4.43
N ASN A 619 7.55 -31.24 4.59
CA ASN A 619 6.68 -30.49 3.68
C ASN A 619 7.47 -29.33 3.10
N GLY A 620 7.38 -29.12 1.79
CA GLY A 620 8.07 -28.07 1.07
C GLY A 620 7.19 -27.47 -0.01
N GLN A 621 6.98 -26.16 0.03
CA GLN A 621 6.24 -25.41 -0.97
C GLN A 621 7.09 -24.27 -1.54
N LEU A 622 7.15 -24.17 -2.86
CA LEU A 622 7.79 -23.08 -3.59
C LEU A 622 6.78 -22.50 -4.59
N LYS A 623 6.51 -21.20 -4.49
CA LYS A 623 5.70 -20.46 -5.45
C LYS A 623 6.48 -19.23 -5.93
N ALA A 624 6.57 -19.02 -7.24
CA ALA A 624 7.28 -17.88 -7.82
C ALA A 624 6.45 -17.25 -8.93
N ALA A 625 6.38 -15.93 -8.96
CA ALA A 625 5.63 -15.17 -9.96
C ALA A 625 6.47 -14.07 -10.60
N HIS A 626 6.20 -13.82 -11.88
CA HIS A 626 6.81 -12.73 -12.61
C HIS A 626 5.84 -12.18 -13.67
N SER A 627 5.76 -10.86 -13.77
CA SER A 627 4.89 -10.17 -14.74
C SER A 627 5.69 -9.26 -15.66
N ILE A 628 5.34 -9.30 -16.94
CA ILE A 628 5.86 -8.42 -17.98
C ILE A 628 4.65 -7.78 -18.67
N SER A 629 4.46 -6.47 -18.46
CA SER A 629 3.28 -5.75 -18.92
C SER A 629 1.98 -6.43 -18.42
N ARG A 630 1.10 -6.87 -19.33
CA ARG A 630 -0.18 -7.52 -19.00
C ARG A 630 -0.09 -9.05 -18.83
N HIS A 631 1.11 -9.62 -18.90
CA HIS A 631 1.33 -11.07 -18.87
C HIS A 631 2.00 -11.49 -17.58
N THR A 632 1.42 -12.46 -16.88
CA THR A 632 1.95 -13.02 -15.64
C THR A 632 2.18 -14.52 -15.80
N LEU A 633 3.33 -15.01 -15.35
CA LEU A 633 3.64 -16.42 -15.24
C LEU A 633 3.88 -16.78 -13.76
N VAL A 634 3.24 -17.84 -13.30
CA VAL A 634 3.35 -18.34 -11.92
C VAL A 634 3.75 -19.81 -11.95
N ALA A 635 4.84 -20.15 -11.27
CA ALA A 635 5.26 -21.53 -11.05
C ALA A 635 5.00 -21.91 -9.59
N ASN A 636 4.47 -23.10 -9.35
CA ASN A 636 4.22 -23.65 -8.02
C ASN A 636 4.73 -25.09 -7.94
N VAL A 637 5.35 -25.44 -6.83
CA VAL A 637 5.80 -26.79 -6.48
C VAL A 637 5.42 -27.04 -5.02
N ASP A 638 4.81 -28.18 -4.74
CA ASP A 638 4.35 -28.59 -3.41
C ASP A 638 4.64 -30.07 -3.21
N VAL A 639 5.42 -30.39 -2.18
CA VAL A 639 5.90 -31.74 -1.86
C VAL A 639 5.65 -32.02 -0.39
N GLY A 640 5.10 -33.20 -0.09
CA GLY A 640 4.91 -33.69 1.27
C GLY A 640 5.35 -35.14 1.35
N ILE A 641 6.33 -35.44 2.18
CA ILE A 641 6.88 -36.80 2.37
C ILE A 641 6.73 -37.18 3.84
N VAL A 642 6.15 -38.35 4.08
CA VAL A 642 5.91 -38.91 5.41
C VAL A 642 6.54 -40.30 5.46
N THR A 643 7.52 -40.48 6.34
CA THR A 643 8.17 -41.78 6.59
C THR A 643 7.81 -42.27 7.98
N SER A 644 7.23 -43.47 8.06
CA SER A 644 6.85 -44.14 9.31
C SER A 644 7.16 -45.64 9.23
N LYS A 645 7.19 -46.36 10.36
CA LYS A 645 7.59 -47.78 10.41
C LYS A 645 6.41 -48.76 10.44
N ASN A 646 5.25 -48.34 10.96
CA ASN A 646 4.13 -49.22 11.30
C ASN A 646 2.75 -48.71 10.82
N SER A 647 2.66 -47.65 10.03
CA SER A 647 1.36 -47.07 9.63
C SER A 647 0.75 -47.74 8.39
N SER A 648 -0.35 -48.48 8.56
CA SER A 648 -1.25 -48.88 7.47
C SER A 648 -2.33 -47.84 7.15
N VAL A 649 -2.54 -46.86 8.03
CA VAL A 649 -3.51 -45.75 7.85
C VAL A 649 -2.82 -44.42 8.21
N PRO A 650 -2.61 -43.51 7.24
CA PRO A 650 -1.99 -42.22 7.51
C PRO A 650 -2.88 -41.38 8.45
N ILE A 651 -2.31 -40.95 9.58
CA ILE A 651 -3.00 -40.10 10.57
C ILE A 651 -3.17 -38.66 10.04
N ASP A 652 -2.18 -38.14 9.30
CA ASP A 652 -2.25 -36.87 8.58
C ASP A 652 -1.96 -37.06 7.08
N PRO A 653 -2.93 -37.58 6.30
CA PRO A 653 -2.73 -37.80 4.89
C PRO A 653 -2.60 -36.49 4.11
N LYS A 654 -1.81 -36.53 3.03
CA LYS A 654 -1.65 -35.43 2.08
C LYS A 654 -2.72 -35.51 0.99
N GLU A 655 -3.16 -34.34 0.54
CA GLU A 655 -4.31 -34.20 -0.36
C GLU A 655 -3.95 -33.43 -1.64
N ILE A 656 -4.55 -33.86 -2.74
CA ILE A 656 -4.58 -33.17 -4.04
C ILE A 656 -6.03 -33.15 -4.55
N GLY A 657 -6.38 -32.11 -5.31
CA GLY A 657 -7.68 -31.94 -5.95
C GLY A 657 -8.23 -30.52 -5.76
N GLY A 658 -9.09 -30.09 -6.68
CA GLY A 658 -9.65 -28.74 -6.75
C GLY A 658 -8.96 -27.85 -7.77
N PHE A 659 -9.41 -26.60 -7.86
CA PHE A 659 -8.93 -25.65 -8.85
C PHE A 659 -7.44 -25.30 -8.64
N LEU A 660 -6.64 -25.37 -9.71
CA LEU A 660 -5.18 -25.17 -9.72
C LEU A 660 -4.39 -26.11 -8.79
N ASN A 661 -5.01 -27.22 -8.39
CA ASN A 661 -4.44 -28.24 -7.51
C ASN A 661 -4.78 -29.64 -8.03
N LEU A 662 -4.46 -29.90 -9.31
CA LEU A 662 -4.93 -31.01 -10.15
C LEU A 662 -6.37 -30.80 -10.64
N SER A 663 -6.55 -29.74 -11.43
CA SER A 663 -7.84 -29.31 -11.98
C SER A 663 -8.52 -30.42 -12.80
N GLY A 664 -9.80 -30.67 -12.52
CA GLY A 664 -10.62 -31.71 -13.15
C GLY A 664 -11.14 -32.76 -12.17
N ILE A 665 -10.67 -32.77 -10.93
CA ILE A 665 -11.19 -33.60 -9.83
C ILE A 665 -11.69 -32.73 -8.65
N PRO A 666 -12.59 -33.25 -7.80
CA PRO A 666 -13.10 -32.53 -6.64
C PRO A 666 -12.00 -32.11 -5.66
N ARG A 667 -12.30 -31.09 -4.85
CA ARG A 667 -11.34 -30.60 -3.84
C ARG A 667 -11.04 -31.68 -2.79
N ASN A 668 -9.76 -31.79 -2.40
CA ASN A 668 -9.28 -32.73 -1.37
C ASN A 668 -9.71 -34.20 -1.63
N SER A 669 -9.88 -34.59 -2.90
CA SER A 669 -10.44 -35.90 -3.26
C SER A 669 -9.39 -36.98 -3.45
N LEU A 670 -8.16 -36.61 -3.78
CA LEU A 670 -7.06 -37.54 -3.94
C LEU A 670 -6.19 -37.51 -2.69
N ILE A 671 -6.23 -38.59 -1.92
CA ILE A 671 -5.62 -38.67 -0.58
C ILE A 671 -4.54 -39.76 -0.56
N GLY A 672 -3.37 -39.47 0.01
CA GLY A 672 -2.31 -40.45 0.20
C GLY A 672 -1.31 -40.03 1.27
N GLN A 673 -0.38 -40.92 1.66
CA GLN A 673 0.61 -40.60 2.69
C GLN A 673 1.62 -39.54 2.25
N ASN A 674 1.97 -39.53 0.95
CA ASN A 674 2.92 -38.63 0.35
C ASN A 674 2.29 -37.88 -0.82
N LYS A 675 2.86 -36.73 -1.18
CA LYS A 675 2.39 -35.80 -2.21
C LYS A 675 3.56 -35.24 -3.00
N ALA A 676 3.36 -35.11 -4.31
CA ALA A 676 4.18 -34.28 -5.19
C ALA A 676 3.26 -33.60 -6.21
N PHE A 677 3.35 -32.28 -6.27
CA PHE A 677 2.54 -31.46 -7.15
C PHE A 677 3.36 -30.31 -7.72
N SER A 678 3.13 -30.00 -8.99
CA SER A 678 3.70 -28.85 -9.66
C SER A 678 2.69 -28.24 -10.63
N SER A 679 2.73 -26.93 -10.79
CA SER A 679 1.90 -26.24 -11.75
C SER A 679 2.59 -25.02 -12.36
N LEU A 680 2.23 -24.75 -13.60
CA LEU A 680 2.59 -23.54 -14.33
C LEU A 680 1.31 -22.86 -14.78
N VAL A 681 1.08 -21.65 -14.28
CA VAL A 681 -0.13 -20.86 -14.54
C VAL A 681 0.26 -19.61 -15.32
N TYR A 682 -0.38 -19.42 -16.46
CA TYR A 682 -0.29 -18.19 -17.24
C TYR A 682 -1.57 -17.37 -17.05
N ARG A 683 -1.42 -16.07 -16.80
CA ARG A 683 -2.53 -15.11 -16.72
C ARG A 683 -2.28 -13.90 -17.59
N TYR A 684 -3.34 -13.41 -18.22
CA TYR A 684 -3.38 -12.19 -19.01
C TYR A 684 -4.38 -11.22 -18.40
N ARG A 685 -3.93 -10.02 -18.03
CA ARG A 685 -4.79 -8.91 -17.59
C ARG A 685 -5.48 -8.31 -18.81
N TRP A 686 -6.76 -8.66 -19.00
CA TRP A 686 -7.50 -8.32 -20.20
C TRP A 686 -7.93 -6.85 -20.21
N PHE A 687 -8.63 -6.42 -19.16
CA PHE A 687 -9.08 -5.05 -18.94
C PHE A 687 -9.25 -4.79 -17.45
N ASP A 688 -9.41 -3.52 -17.09
CA ASP A 688 -9.69 -3.08 -15.73
C ASP A 688 -11.14 -2.64 -15.66
N ASN A 689 -11.90 -3.22 -14.73
CA ASN A 689 -13.25 -2.77 -14.43
C ASN A 689 -13.18 -1.59 -13.46
N ASP A 690 -13.88 -0.53 -13.80
CA ASP A 690 -14.07 0.61 -12.90
C ASP A 690 -15.39 0.46 -12.15
N PHE A 691 -15.30 0.38 -10.82
CA PHE A 691 -16.46 0.35 -9.92
C PHE A 691 -16.77 1.75 -9.33
N GLY A 692 -16.13 2.80 -9.84
CA GLY A 692 -16.26 4.20 -9.44
C GLY A 692 -15.29 4.60 -8.33
N LEU A 693 -15.24 3.84 -7.22
CA LEU A 693 -14.30 4.11 -6.11
C LEU A 693 -12.98 3.33 -6.23
N PHE A 694 -12.96 2.26 -7.01
CA PHE A 694 -11.77 1.44 -7.22
C PHE A 694 -11.82 0.75 -8.58
N THR A 695 -10.65 0.53 -9.16
CA THR A 695 -10.48 -0.28 -10.37
C THR A 695 -10.02 -1.68 -10.00
N SER A 696 -10.59 -2.70 -10.65
CA SER A 696 -10.20 -4.10 -10.45
C SER A 696 -9.88 -4.80 -11.78
N PRO A 697 -8.73 -5.47 -11.87
CA PRO A 697 -8.32 -6.17 -13.09
C PRO A 697 -9.12 -7.45 -13.33
N PHE A 698 -9.55 -7.64 -14.58
CA PHE A 698 -10.10 -8.89 -15.08
C PHE A 698 -9.01 -9.72 -15.78
N TYR A 699 -8.93 -11.00 -15.42
CA TYR A 699 -7.92 -11.93 -15.90
C TYR A 699 -8.53 -13.05 -16.74
N LEU A 700 -7.80 -13.43 -17.79
CA LEU A 700 -7.94 -14.70 -18.47
C LEU A 700 -6.70 -15.53 -18.19
N GLY A 701 -6.85 -16.82 -17.90
CA GLY A 701 -5.71 -17.67 -17.57
C GLY A 701 -5.86 -19.11 -18.03
N ALA A 702 -4.72 -19.80 -18.01
CA ALA A 702 -4.61 -21.22 -18.29
C ALA A 702 -3.53 -21.85 -17.40
N SER A 703 -3.69 -23.13 -17.06
CA SER A 703 -2.72 -23.89 -16.28
C SER A 703 -2.30 -25.19 -16.96
N VAL A 704 -1.07 -25.60 -16.67
CA VAL A 704 -0.60 -26.98 -16.84
C VAL A 704 -0.16 -27.47 -15.46
N GLU A 705 -0.65 -28.63 -15.07
CA GLU A 705 -0.52 -29.17 -13.72
C GLU A 705 -0.04 -30.61 -13.81
N TYR A 706 0.84 -31.02 -12.90
CA TYR A 706 1.36 -32.37 -12.83
C TYR A 706 1.59 -32.75 -11.37
N GLY A 707 0.90 -33.80 -10.91
CA GLY A 707 1.04 -34.27 -9.55
C GLY A 707 0.16 -35.45 -9.20
N GLY A 708 0.37 -35.97 -8.00
CA GLY A 708 -0.31 -37.13 -7.46
C GLY A 708 0.09 -37.41 -6.02
N VAL A 709 -0.55 -38.41 -5.44
CA VAL A 709 -0.30 -38.87 -4.07
C VAL A 709 0.02 -40.36 -4.07
N TRP A 710 0.78 -40.83 -3.09
CA TRP A 710 1.10 -42.25 -2.96
C TRP A 710 1.26 -42.64 -1.49
N SER A 711 0.96 -43.90 -1.19
CA SER A 711 1.05 -44.45 0.16
C SER A 711 2.04 -45.60 0.28
N ASP A 712 2.41 -46.26 -0.83
CA ASP A 712 3.36 -47.38 -0.82
C ASP A 712 4.82 -46.88 -0.72
N PRO A 713 5.57 -47.28 0.33
CA PRO A 713 6.95 -46.86 0.53
C PRO A 713 7.97 -47.57 -0.39
N ASP A 714 7.59 -48.66 -1.06
CA ASP A 714 8.46 -49.47 -1.93
C ASP A 714 8.37 -49.05 -3.41
N LEU A 715 7.54 -48.05 -3.75
CA LEU A 715 7.41 -47.51 -5.12
C LEU A 715 8.70 -46.80 -5.57
N ASP A 716 9.22 -47.20 -6.73
CA ASP A 716 10.29 -46.48 -7.43
C ASP A 716 9.76 -45.13 -7.97
N TYR A 717 10.66 -44.14 -8.09
CA TYR A 717 10.30 -42.79 -8.56
C TYR A 717 9.62 -42.76 -9.95
N ASP A 718 9.95 -43.71 -10.82
CA ASP A 718 9.38 -43.80 -12.17
C ASP A 718 7.97 -44.44 -12.18
N GLU A 719 7.53 -45.03 -11.06
CA GLU A 719 6.24 -45.70 -10.90
C GLU A 719 5.22 -44.88 -10.10
N LEU A 720 5.60 -43.67 -9.68
CA LEU A 720 4.71 -42.79 -8.91
C LEU A 720 3.44 -42.45 -9.71
N PRO A 721 2.23 -42.56 -9.10
CA PRO A 721 0.95 -42.30 -9.75
C PRO A 721 0.70 -40.79 -9.89
N LEU A 722 1.47 -40.16 -10.75
CA LEU A 722 1.39 -38.74 -11.07
C LEU A 722 0.54 -38.54 -12.32
N TYR A 723 -0.33 -37.54 -12.28
CA TYR A 723 -1.29 -37.26 -13.34
C TYR A 723 -1.07 -35.87 -13.92
N MET A 724 -1.24 -35.74 -15.24
CA MET A 724 -1.31 -34.44 -15.89
C MET A 724 -2.74 -33.88 -15.86
N ALA A 725 -2.85 -32.57 -15.63
CA ALA A 725 -4.09 -31.82 -15.75
C ALA A 725 -3.84 -30.44 -16.37
N GLY A 726 -4.92 -29.81 -16.81
CA GLY A 726 -4.88 -28.42 -17.26
C GLY A 726 -6.23 -27.74 -17.06
N SER A 727 -6.20 -26.43 -16.96
CA SER A 727 -7.41 -25.62 -16.84
C SER A 727 -7.37 -24.39 -17.73
N VAL A 728 -8.55 -23.86 -18.02
CA VAL A 728 -8.76 -22.51 -18.52
C VAL A 728 -9.70 -21.79 -17.58
N PHE A 729 -9.44 -20.52 -17.29
CA PHE A 729 -10.23 -19.77 -16.32
C PHE A 729 -10.30 -18.29 -16.66
N ALA A 730 -11.30 -17.65 -16.10
CA ALA A 730 -11.46 -16.21 -16.10
C ALA A 730 -11.84 -15.75 -14.69
N GLY A 731 -11.43 -14.55 -14.30
CA GLY A 731 -11.74 -14.06 -12.96
C GLY A 731 -11.38 -12.61 -12.75
N VAL A 732 -11.81 -12.08 -11.62
CA VAL A 732 -11.62 -10.69 -11.21
C VAL A 732 -11.07 -10.64 -9.79
N ASP A 733 -10.17 -9.69 -9.52
CA ASP A 733 -9.65 -9.46 -8.18
C ASP A 733 -10.59 -8.54 -7.38
N SER A 734 -11.48 -9.09 -6.58
CA SER A 734 -12.53 -8.31 -5.92
C SER A 734 -12.15 -7.92 -4.47
N PRO A 735 -12.85 -6.95 -3.85
CA PRO A 735 -12.65 -6.60 -2.44
C PRO A 735 -12.89 -7.76 -1.46
N VAL A 736 -13.57 -8.83 -1.89
CA VAL A 736 -13.81 -10.04 -1.09
C VAL A 736 -12.84 -11.18 -1.41
N GLY A 737 -11.76 -10.89 -2.13
CA GLY A 737 -10.82 -11.86 -2.68
C GLY A 737 -11.11 -12.19 -4.16
N PRO A 738 -10.34 -13.10 -4.77
CA PRO A 738 -10.52 -13.43 -6.17
C PRO A 738 -11.87 -14.13 -6.41
N ILE A 739 -12.55 -13.74 -7.48
CA ILE A 739 -13.73 -14.45 -8.01
C ILE A 739 -13.31 -15.08 -9.33
N MET A 740 -13.26 -16.41 -9.38
CA MET A 740 -12.77 -17.15 -10.53
C MET A 740 -13.79 -18.19 -11.00
N PHE A 741 -13.90 -18.31 -12.32
CA PHE A 741 -14.66 -19.36 -12.98
C PHE A 741 -13.71 -20.12 -13.90
N GLY A 742 -13.64 -21.44 -13.75
CA GLY A 742 -12.68 -22.27 -14.46
C GLY A 742 -13.28 -23.57 -14.97
N TYR A 743 -12.67 -24.12 -16.01
CA TYR A 743 -12.88 -25.49 -16.46
C TYR A 743 -11.55 -26.23 -16.39
N GLY A 744 -11.52 -27.32 -15.63
CA GLY A 744 -10.35 -28.18 -15.44
C GLY A 744 -10.56 -29.55 -16.07
N ARG A 745 -9.48 -30.16 -16.56
CA ARG A 745 -9.50 -31.50 -17.11
C ARG A 745 -8.18 -32.24 -16.90
N THR A 746 -8.26 -33.50 -16.48
CA THR A 746 -7.11 -34.42 -16.37
C THR A 746 -6.85 -35.18 -17.67
N GLU A 747 -5.66 -35.75 -17.83
CA GLU A 747 -5.30 -36.60 -18.98
C GLU A 747 -6.19 -37.85 -19.11
N ARG A 748 -6.74 -38.33 -17.98
CA ARG A 748 -7.70 -39.45 -17.93
C ARG A 748 -9.16 -39.04 -18.17
N LYS A 749 -9.41 -37.80 -18.62
CA LYS A 749 -10.73 -37.27 -18.98
C LYS A 749 -11.68 -37.04 -17.81
N TYR A 750 -11.17 -36.91 -16.59
CA TYR A 750 -11.95 -36.31 -15.51
C TYR A 750 -12.01 -34.81 -15.75
N ASP A 751 -13.19 -34.22 -15.63
CA ASP A 751 -13.39 -32.80 -15.84
C ASP A 751 -14.40 -32.21 -14.85
N SER A 752 -14.18 -30.94 -14.52
CA SER A 752 -15.00 -30.20 -13.58
C SER A 752 -15.02 -28.72 -13.92
N VAL A 753 -16.14 -28.08 -13.60
CA VAL A 753 -16.31 -26.63 -13.67
C VAL A 753 -16.18 -26.10 -12.26
N TYR A 754 -15.40 -25.05 -12.07
CA TYR A 754 -15.15 -24.48 -10.75
C TYR A 754 -15.68 -23.05 -10.66
N LEU A 755 -16.36 -22.73 -9.57
CA LEU A 755 -16.62 -21.37 -9.11
C LEU A 755 -15.90 -21.15 -7.79
N ILE A 756 -14.97 -20.20 -7.75
CA ILE A 756 -14.19 -19.84 -6.55
C ILE A 756 -14.49 -18.40 -6.17
N ILE A 757 -14.77 -18.15 -4.90
CA ILE A 757 -14.90 -16.82 -4.31
C ILE A 757 -14.04 -16.80 -3.04
N GLY A 758 -13.06 -15.88 -2.98
CA GLY A 758 -12.11 -15.78 -1.89
C GLY A 758 -10.86 -16.66 -2.09
N THR A 759 -9.99 -16.75 -1.08
CA THR A 759 -8.75 -17.55 -1.16
C THR A 759 -8.83 -18.88 -0.43
N THR A 760 -8.06 -19.84 -0.92
CA THR A 760 -7.90 -21.19 -0.37
C THR A 760 -6.76 -21.32 0.62
N PHE A 761 -6.16 -20.21 1.11
CA PHE A 761 -5.03 -20.27 2.05
C PHE A 761 -5.44 -21.11 3.27
N LYS A 762 -4.83 -22.29 3.39
CA LYS A 762 -5.02 -23.24 4.48
C LYS A 762 -4.10 -22.88 5.63
#